data_AF-A0A3B4WHW6-F1
#
_entry.id   AF-A0A3B4WHW6-F1
#
_cell.length_a   1.000
_cell.length_b   1.000
_cell.length_c   1.000
_cell.angle_alpha   90.00
_cell.angle_beta   90.00
_cell.angle_gamma   90.00
#
_symmetry.space_group_name_H-M   'P 1'
#
loop_
_entity.id
_entity.type
_entity.pdbx_description
1 polymer ?
#
loop_
_entity_poly.entity_id
_entity_poly.type
_entity_poly.pdbx_seq_one_letter_code
_entity_poly.pdbx_strand_id
1 'polypeptide(L)'
;LFPLFLSFHHFLFLSLSLSLTVYRLSPPLDIQLETINCTAFSVRWKMPRRHVSTITGYKVFYTEMRNGHPVGTASLMEVPLSLDMLTTDVDIGNLKVNTKYRVSVGAYGWAGEGRPSMPRDISTASHEMCMPPSPPTQPVVMAVSDTELALSWQQGESEGSAPVLHFLVAYIRPEMDTEWTYIREPIETNSMVLKGLIPETEYQFVVRAVNVHGVSPPSHINNPVRTLGKAKCLSLSKMCCYIHQILVPALSLPWFQPHFKNKLNFSLVSTLHPHRTKHTMLIFALPNITVPTTTTTPTMSPWKGDIPRMYDLTCDDTVCPPDSFCLSDYDSGGSRCHCNLGRRGDTCSEVISVNFPRFYGYSHMTLEPLKNSYQTFQITLEFKSDSEDGLLLYCGENEHGRGDFTSLALVRGKLHYRFNCGTGAAQIVSESPVVLGQWHTVTVFRDGMSGWLRMDNDTPISGRSQGQYTKITFRSPLYVGGSPSAYWLVRATGSNRGFVGCIQSLIINNKATDIRPWPLGRALSGADIGECSDTVCDLVSCANGGVCFANRADGYICLCPLGFRGELCEESFSLSSPLFNETVFSYAVLPWPQSSQSYLSFMEFELTFRPSMPDGMLLYSDDAGSGDFLAINLVDRYVEFRFDCGSGGSVIRSEEQISLDTWHELKVSRTAKSGILQVDSQRPMEGIAEGAFTQINCSSPLYIGGVPEYDKTKRTAGVIKPFSGIIQKLVLNDRTIPITTGSAGGVNVANSAHPCVESPCANGGTCRPKWDGYECDCPLGYDGRHCQKAVTEAIEIPQFIGRSYLNYDNSDILKRVSGSRTNLFMRFKSTAKDGLLLWRGDSPMRPNSDFLSMGLQDGALIFSYNLGSGAANIVVNGTFSDGKWHRVKAVRDGQSGKLTVDDYGAKTGRSPGKMRQLNINGPLYVGGMKEIALHTNRQYNGGLVGCVSHFTLSTDYHLALVEDAADGKNINTCSN
;
A
#
# COMPACT_ATOMS: atom_id res chain seq x y z
N LEU A 1 16.59 -79.75 -41.18
CA LEU A 1 15.88 -80.36 -42.32
C LEU A 1 15.67 -79.26 -43.38
N PHE A 2 16.04 -79.54 -44.64
CA PHE A 2 15.47 -78.91 -45.86
C PHE A 2 14.03 -79.44 -46.08
N PRO A 3 13.27 -79.05 -47.14
CA PRO A 3 13.42 -77.96 -48.15
C PRO A 3 12.25 -76.92 -48.02
N LEU A 4 11.65 -76.17 -48.97
CA LEU A 4 11.61 -76.06 -50.46
C LEU A 4 11.41 -74.59 -50.94
N PHE A 5 11.87 -74.27 -52.16
CA PHE A 5 11.16 -73.70 -53.35
C PHE A 5 9.81 -72.98 -53.12
N LEU A 6 9.42 -71.87 -53.78
CA LEU A 6 9.95 -71.03 -54.90
C LEU A 6 9.40 -69.57 -54.69
N SER A 7 9.49 -68.54 -55.56
CA SER A 7 9.80 -68.40 -57.00
C SER A 7 10.53 -67.06 -57.32
N PHE A 8 10.64 -66.68 -58.61
CA PHE A 8 11.38 -65.50 -59.09
C PHE A 8 10.61 -64.59 -60.07
N HIS A 9 11.09 -63.33 -60.15
CA HIS A 9 10.97 -62.34 -61.23
C HIS A 9 9.61 -61.94 -61.84
N HIS A 10 9.31 -60.64 -61.69
CA HIS A 10 9.37 -59.77 -62.86
C HIS A 10 10.12 -58.47 -62.55
N PHE A 11 10.94 -58.01 -63.50
CA PHE A 11 11.58 -56.70 -63.52
C PHE A 11 10.96 -55.91 -64.67
N LEU A 12 10.49 -54.69 -64.43
CA LEU A 12 10.25 -53.72 -65.49
C LEU A 12 10.67 -52.34 -65.01
N PHE A 13 11.30 -51.56 -65.89
CA PHE A 13 11.77 -50.22 -65.54
C PHE A 13 10.61 -49.24 -65.39
N LEU A 14 10.62 -48.45 -64.32
CA LEU A 14 9.96 -47.16 -64.26
C LEU A 14 10.87 -46.18 -63.53
N SER A 15 11.22 -45.09 -64.21
CA SER A 15 12.14 -44.07 -63.71
C SER A 15 11.45 -43.21 -62.65
N LEU A 16 11.89 -43.31 -61.39
CA LEU A 16 11.76 -42.20 -60.45
C LEU A 16 13.09 -41.47 -60.33
N SER A 17 13.14 -40.30 -60.95
CA SER A 17 14.07 -39.24 -60.59
C SER A 17 13.79 -38.84 -59.13
N LEU A 18 14.69 -39.19 -58.21
CA LEU A 18 14.65 -38.63 -56.87
C LEU A 18 14.92 -37.12 -56.97
N SER A 19 13.85 -36.33 -56.89
CA SER A 19 13.94 -34.90 -56.65
C SER A 19 14.55 -34.69 -55.26
N LEU A 20 15.87 -34.51 -55.24
CA LEU A 20 16.61 -34.05 -54.07
C LEU A 20 16.22 -32.58 -53.80
N THR A 21 15.09 -32.39 -53.12
CA THR A 21 14.59 -31.08 -52.72
C THR A 21 15.60 -30.44 -51.77
N VAL A 22 16.41 -29.52 -52.30
CA VAL A 22 17.42 -28.77 -51.53
C VAL A 22 16.71 -27.68 -50.74
N TYR A 23 16.15 -28.06 -49.60
CA TYR A 23 15.55 -27.13 -48.63
C TYR A 23 16.59 -26.10 -48.17
N ARG A 24 16.35 -24.81 -48.45
CA ARG A 24 17.33 -23.73 -48.23
C ARG A 24 17.18 -22.99 -46.91
N LEU A 25 16.13 -23.30 -46.15
CA LEU A 25 15.88 -22.76 -44.81
C LEU A 25 15.82 -23.89 -43.79
N SER A 26 16.40 -23.67 -42.60
CA SER A 26 16.22 -24.59 -41.46
C SER A 26 14.79 -24.50 -40.90
N PRO A 27 14.31 -25.51 -40.16
CA PRO A 27 12.99 -25.44 -39.53
C PRO A 27 12.87 -24.31 -38.50
N PRO A 28 11.67 -23.72 -38.31
CA PRO A 28 11.33 -22.95 -37.13
C PRO A 28 11.60 -23.74 -35.85
N LEU A 29 11.98 -23.01 -34.80
CA LEU A 29 12.43 -23.57 -33.53
C LEU A 29 11.39 -23.33 -32.42
N ASP A 30 11.56 -23.99 -31.27
CA ASP A 30 10.79 -23.73 -30.05
C ASP A 30 9.27 -23.66 -30.31
N ILE A 31 8.72 -24.70 -30.96
CA ILE A 31 7.30 -24.72 -31.29
C ILE A 31 6.48 -25.03 -30.05
N GLN A 32 5.87 -23.99 -29.52
CA GLN A 32 4.99 -24.05 -28.37
C GLN A 32 3.55 -24.14 -28.87
N LEU A 33 2.84 -25.15 -28.40
CA LEU A 33 1.42 -25.34 -28.66
C LEU A 33 0.69 -25.05 -27.36
N GLU A 34 -0.22 -24.08 -27.36
CA GLU A 34 -0.96 -23.65 -26.17
C GLU A 34 -2.47 -23.74 -26.42
N THR A 35 -3.19 -24.42 -25.54
CA THR A 35 -4.65 -24.60 -25.67
C THR A 35 -5.37 -23.32 -25.24
N ILE A 36 -5.76 -22.48 -26.21
CA ILE A 36 -6.43 -21.20 -25.95
C ILE A 36 -7.81 -21.44 -25.33
N ASN A 37 -8.60 -22.33 -25.95
CA ASN A 37 -9.98 -22.60 -25.54
C ASN A 37 -10.48 -23.94 -26.10
N CYS A 38 -11.79 -24.17 -26.02
CA CYS A 38 -12.44 -25.40 -26.48
C CYS A 38 -12.45 -25.60 -28.01
N THR A 39 -12.18 -24.60 -28.85
CA THR A 39 -12.17 -24.74 -30.32
C THR A 39 -10.93 -24.12 -31.00
N ALA A 40 -9.91 -23.74 -30.23
CA ALA A 40 -8.68 -23.14 -30.75
C ALA A 40 -7.43 -23.51 -29.94
N PHE A 41 -6.28 -23.54 -30.61
CA PHE A 41 -4.96 -23.53 -29.98
C PHE A 41 -4.02 -22.54 -30.67
N SER A 42 -3.07 -22.00 -29.92
CA SER A 42 -2.01 -21.13 -30.42
C SER A 42 -0.82 -21.97 -30.84
N VAL A 43 -0.14 -21.56 -31.92
CA VAL A 43 1.10 -22.13 -32.40
C VAL A 43 2.12 -21.02 -32.42
N ARG A 44 3.05 -21.00 -31.45
CA ARG A 44 4.18 -20.06 -31.42
C ARG A 44 5.46 -20.77 -31.80
N TRP A 45 6.39 -20.07 -32.43
CA TRP A 45 7.72 -20.58 -32.81
C TRP A 45 8.78 -19.48 -32.66
N LYS A 46 10.03 -19.81 -32.95
CA LYS A 46 11.15 -18.87 -33.09
C LYS A 46 11.76 -19.00 -34.48
N MET A 47 12.28 -17.88 -34.99
CA MET A 47 12.90 -17.81 -36.33
C MET A 47 14.03 -18.85 -36.48
N PRO A 48 14.19 -19.51 -37.64
CA PRO A 48 15.22 -20.55 -37.81
C PRO A 48 16.65 -20.03 -37.59
N ARG A 49 17.42 -20.70 -36.71
CA ARG A 49 18.81 -20.36 -36.32
C ARG A 49 19.79 -20.21 -37.49
N ARG A 50 19.50 -20.75 -38.68
CA ARG A 50 20.29 -20.54 -39.91
C ARG A 50 19.40 -20.35 -41.13
N HIS A 51 19.50 -19.20 -41.78
CA HIS A 51 18.79 -18.86 -43.01
C HIS A 51 19.74 -18.14 -43.98
N VAL A 52 19.87 -18.65 -45.21
CA VAL A 52 20.74 -18.10 -46.28
C VAL A 52 20.00 -17.13 -47.22
N SER A 53 18.77 -16.77 -46.90
CA SER A 53 17.94 -15.80 -47.63
C SER A 53 16.87 -15.22 -46.71
N THR A 54 16.38 -14.02 -47.05
CA THR A 54 15.24 -13.39 -46.37
C THR A 54 14.02 -14.31 -46.36
N ILE A 55 13.52 -14.60 -45.17
CA ILE A 55 12.25 -15.31 -44.92
C ILE A 55 11.12 -14.32 -45.22
N THR A 56 10.04 -14.78 -45.84
CA THR A 56 8.84 -13.99 -46.19
C THR A 56 7.58 -14.46 -45.44
N GLY A 57 7.64 -15.61 -44.78
CA GLY A 57 6.56 -16.13 -43.96
C GLY A 57 6.79 -17.56 -43.50
N TYR A 58 5.75 -18.13 -42.90
CA TYR A 58 5.71 -19.47 -42.35
C TYR A 58 4.49 -20.25 -42.83
N LYS A 59 4.55 -21.57 -42.72
CA LYS A 59 3.49 -22.51 -43.10
C LYS A 59 3.23 -23.45 -41.93
N VAL A 60 2.03 -23.39 -41.36
CA VAL A 60 1.62 -24.25 -40.24
C VAL A 60 0.73 -25.38 -40.79
N PHE A 61 1.13 -26.61 -40.55
CA PHE A 61 0.43 -27.82 -40.95
C PHE A 61 -0.25 -28.44 -39.73
N TYR A 62 -1.52 -28.83 -39.82
CA TYR A 62 -2.24 -29.46 -38.70
C TYR A 62 -3.24 -30.53 -39.16
N THR A 63 -3.46 -31.57 -38.34
CA THR A 63 -4.39 -32.69 -38.63
C THR A 63 -5.04 -33.24 -37.36
N GLU A 64 -6.29 -33.70 -37.46
CA GLU A 64 -7.03 -34.34 -36.36
C GLU A 64 -6.46 -35.73 -36.07
N MET A 65 -6.32 -36.10 -34.80
CA MET A 65 -5.73 -37.36 -34.35
C MET A 65 -6.76 -38.23 -33.62
N ARG A 66 -7.05 -39.43 -34.15
CA ARG A 66 -7.87 -40.45 -33.48
C ARG A 66 -7.08 -41.73 -33.28
N ASN A 67 -7.11 -42.28 -32.08
CA ASN A 67 -6.42 -43.53 -31.70
C ASN A 67 -4.94 -43.59 -32.14
N GLY A 68 -4.24 -42.44 -32.11
CA GLY A 68 -2.84 -42.32 -32.51
C GLY A 68 -2.57 -42.09 -34.02
N HIS A 69 -3.60 -42.14 -34.87
CA HIS A 69 -3.49 -41.96 -36.31
C HIS A 69 -4.12 -40.63 -36.79
N PRO A 70 -3.57 -39.98 -37.83
CA PRO A 70 -4.16 -38.78 -38.43
C PRO A 70 -5.42 -39.10 -39.23
N VAL A 71 -6.40 -38.21 -39.16
CA VAL A 71 -7.73 -38.37 -39.78
C VAL A 71 -7.85 -37.43 -40.98
N GLY A 72 -7.48 -37.95 -42.15
CA GLY A 72 -7.49 -37.21 -43.42
C GLY A 72 -6.20 -36.41 -43.65
N THR A 73 -6.23 -35.59 -44.72
CA THR A 73 -5.10 -34.74 -45.13
C THR A 73 -4.83 -33.64 -44.10
N ALA A 74 -3.57 -33.27 -43.90
CA ALA A 74 -3.24 -32.12 -43.06
C ALA A 74 -3.72 -30.80 -43.71
N SER A 75 -4.39 -29.97 -42.91
CA SER A 75 -4.72 -28.58 -43.23
C SER A 75 -3.44 -27.72 -43.20
N LEU A 76 -3.42 -26.67 -44.01
CA LEU A 76 -2.31 -25.72 -44.13
C LEU A 76 -2.82 -24.30 -43.89
N MET A 77 -2.10 -23.56 -43.05
CA MET A 77 -2.25 -22.11 -42.86
C MET A 77 -0.94 -21.41 -43.27
N GLU A 78 -1.02 -20.37 -44.11
CA GLU A 78 0.14 -19.54 -44.48
C GLU A 78 0.14 -18.24 -43.65
N VAL A 79 1.31 -17.89 -43.11
CA VAL A 79 1.50 -16.76 -42.19
C VAL A 79 2.61 -15.85 -42.76
N PRO A 80 2.28 -14.82 -43.54
CA PRO A 80 3.27 -13.91 -44.10
C PRO A 80 3.88 -13.02 -43.01
N LEU A 81 5.17 -12.69 -43.16
CA LEU A 81 5.84 -11.71 -42.29
C LEU A 81 5.34 -10.29 -42.61
N SER A 82 4.93 -9.57 -41.58
CA SER A 82 4.48 -8.18 -41.64
C SER A 82 5.66 -7.19 -41.71
N LEU A 83 5.35 -5.91 -42.00
CA LEU A 83 6.35 -4.87 -42.30
C LEU A 83 7.27 -4.52 -41.10
N ASP A 84 6.89 -4.96 -39.91
CA ASP A 84 7.55 -4.83 -38.61
C ASP A 84 8.34 -6.11 -38.19
N MET A 85 8.32 -7.17 -39.01
CA MET A 85 9.17 -8.38 -38.91
C MET A 85 9.07 -9.23 -37.62
N LEU A 86 8.06 -9.02 -36.77
CA LEU A 86 7.97 -9.69 -35.45
C LEU A 86 7.08 -10.95 -35.40
N THR A 87 6.18 -11.17 -36.37
CA THR A 87 5.20 -12.27 -36.31
C THR A 87 5.86 -13.66 -36.35
N THR A 88 5.68 -14.41 -35.26
CA THR A 88 6.27 -15.75 -35.04
C THR A 88 5.28 -16.70 -34.37
N ASP A 89 4.00 -16.44 -34.59
CA ASP A 89 2.86 -16.98 -33.88
C ASP A 89 1.60 -16.97 -34.78
N VAL A 90 0.70 -17.91 -34.57
CA VAL A 90 -0.66 -17.88 -35.13
C VAL A 90 -1.64 -18.71 -34.30
N ASP A 91 -2.87 -18.24 -34.17
CA ASP A 91 -3.95 -18.97 -33.52
C ASP A 91 -4.78 -19.76 -34.56
N ILE A 92 -4.96 -21.06 -34.31
CA ILE A 92 -5.73 -21.97 -35.16
C ILE A 92 -7.07 -22.26 -34.48
N GLY A 93 -8.12 -21.59 -34.96
CA GLY A 93 -9.50 -21.77 -34.50
C GLY A 93 -10.35 -22.71 -35.36
N ASN A 94 -11.66 -22.73 -35.08
CA ASN A 94 -12.67 -23.58 -35.75
C ASN A 94 -12.42 -25.10 -35.62
N LEU A 95 -11.74 -25.51 -34.55
CA LEU A 95 -11.43 -26.90 -34.23
C LEU A 95 -12.55 -27.55 -33.40
N LYS A 96 -12.52 -28.89 -33.32
CA LYS A 96 -13.49 -29.66 -32.52
C LYS A 96 -13.14 -29.60 -31.04
N VAL A 97 -14.15 -29.65 -30.17
CA VAL A 97 -14.00 -29.64 -28.70
C VAL A 97 -13.42 -30.96 -28.19
N ASN A 98 -12.59 -30.90 -27.14
CA ASN A 98 -11.94 -32.05 -26.51
C ASN A 98 -11.31 -33.03 -27.55
N THR A 99 -10.66 -32.48 -28.56
CA THR A 99 -10.15 -33.22 -29.73
C THR A 99 -8.65 -33.00 -29.87
N LYS A 100 -7.92 -34.09 -30.10
CA LYS A 100 -6.48 -34.09 -30.27
C LYS A 100 -6.09 -33.78 -31.72
N TYR A 101 -5.04 -32.98 -31.90
CA TYR A 101 -4.46 -32.58 -33.16
C TYR A 101 -2.93 -32.78 -33.15
N ARG A 102 -2.33 -32.86 -34.34
CA ARG A 102 -0.88 -32.90 -34.58
C ARG A 102 -0.48 -31.74 -35.48
N VAL A 103 0.58 -31.02 -35.12
CA VAL A 103 0.97 -29.72 -35.69
C VAL A 103 2.47 -29.69 -36.03
N SER A 104 2.86 -29.06 -37.13
CA SER A 104 4.25 -28.70 -37.44
C SER A 104 4.33 -27.37 -38.20
N VAL A 105 5.50 -26.70 -38.18
CA VAL A 105 5.70 -25.39 -38.85
C VAL A 105 6.93 -25.44 -39.77
N GLY A 106 6.84 -24.88 -40.97
CA GLY A 106 7.96 -24.63 -41.89
C GLY A 106 8.10 -23.14 -42.22
N ALA A 107 9.29 -22.72 -42.66
CA ALA A 107 9.55 -21.34 -43.13
C ALA A 107 9.64 -21.29 -44.66
N TYR A 108 9.27 -20.17 -45.28
CA TYR A 108 9.49 -19.91 -46.72
C TYR A 108 10.09 -18.52 -46.97
N GLY A 109 10.86 -18.39 -48.03
CA GLY A 109 11.56 -17.15 -48.38
C GLY A 109 11.93 -17.06 -49.86
N TRP A 110 12.68 -16.03 -50.24
CA TRP A 110 13.06 -15.75 -51.64
C TRP A 110 13.85 -16.88 -52.31
N ALA A 111 14.46 -17.77 -51.53
CA ALA A 111 15.20 -18.93 -52.04
C ALA A 111 14.42 -20.25 -52.02
N GLY A 112 13.12 -20.23 -51.67
CA GLY A 112 12.23 -21.39 -51.59
C GLY A 112 11.83 -21.78 -50.16
N GLU A 113 11.26 -22.98 -50.02
CA GLU A 113 10.74 -23.49 -48.74
C GLU A 113 11.81 -24.24 -47.92
N GLY A 114 11.70 -24.12 -46.60
CA GLY A 114 12.47 -24.88 -45.61
C GLY A 114 11.81 -26.20 -45.25
N ARG A 115 12.51 -27.03 -44.47
CA ARG A 115 11.89 -28.24 -43.89
C ARG A 115 10.90 -27.83 -42.79
N PRO A 116 9.72 -28.47 -42.70
CA PRO A 116 8.89 -28.40 -41.50
C PRO A 116 9.64 -28.93 -40.27
N SER A 117 9.17 -28.51 -39.10
CA SER A 117 9.63 -28.96 -37.80
C SER A 117 9.33 -30.43 -37.52
N MET A 118 9.91 -30.94 -36.42
CA MET A 118 9.34 -32.09 -35.72
C MET A 118 7.87 -31.80 -35.37
N PRO A 119 6.94 -32.74 -35.61
CA PRO A 119 5.53 -32.54 -35.27
C PRO A 119 5.31 -32.67 -33.76
N ARG A 120 4.41 -31.85 -33.22
CA ARG A 120 3.96 -31.89 -31.82
C ARG A 120 2.45 -32.11 -31.75
N ASP A 121 1.99 -32.72 -30.66
CA ASP A 121 0.59 -33.07 -30.42
C ASP A 121 -0.01 -32.09 -29.39
N ILE A 122 -1.28 -31.68 -29.59
CA ILE A 122 -2.05 -30.83 -28.65
C ILE A 122 -3.53 -31.28 -28.64
N SER A 123 -4.27 -30.97 -27.57
CA SER A 123 -5.73 -31.11 -27.51
C SER A 123 -6.40 -29.76 -27.28
N THR A 124 -7.58 -29.55 -27.87
CA THR A 124 -8.50 -28.49 -27.42
C THR A 124 -9.03 -28.80 -26.01
N ALA A 125 -9.45 -27.77 -25.27
CA ALA A 125 -9.78 -27.87 -23.85
C ALA A 125 -11.01 -28.76 -23.55
N SER A 126 -11.13 -29.19 -22.29
CA SER A 126 -12.28 -29.91 -21.76
C SER A 126 -13.47 -28.97 -21.51
N HIS A 127 -14.69 -29.52 -21.57
CA HIS A 127 -15.91 -28.70 -21.55
C HIS A 127 -16.09 -27.91 -20.24
N GLU A 128 -15.74 -28.51 -19.10
CA GLU A 128 -15.92 -27.93 -17.76
C GLU A 128 -14.98 -26.74 -17.52
N MET A 129 -13.78 -26.76 -18.11
CA MET A 129 -12.76 -25.71 -17.95
C MET A 129 -13.06 -24.47 -18.82
N CYS A 130 -13.91 -24.60 -19.84
CA CYS A 130 -14.30 -23.52 -20.78
C CYS A 130 -15.57 -22.75 -20.36
N MET A 131 -15.98 -22.79 -19.09
CA MET A 131 -17.27 -22.20 -18.68
C MET A 131 -17.16 -20.73 -18.19
N PRO A 132 -18.14 -19.86 -18.54
CA PRO A 132 -18.32 -18.57 -17.89
C PRO A 132 -18.53 -18.69 -16.38
N PRO A 133 -18.37 -17.59 -15.60
CA PRO A 133 -18.50 -17.63 -14.14
C PRO A 133 -19.93 -17.92 -13.66
N SER A 134 -20.06 -18.32 -12.40
CA SER A 134 -21.34 -18.30 -11.69
C SER A 134 -21.96 -16.89 -11.64
N PRO A 135 -23.31 -16.78 -11.60
CA PRO A 135 -23.97 -15.48 -11.43
C PRO A 135 -23.51 -14.75 -10.15
N PRO A 136 -23.26 -13.43 -10.21
CA PRO A 136 -23.07 -12.61 -9.02
C PRO A 136 -24.30 -12.63 -8.10
N THR A 137 -24.11 -12.27 -6.83
CA THR A 137 -25.25 -12.05 -5.92
C THR A 137 -26.14 -10.90 -6.40
N GLN A 138 -27.39 -10.86 -5.91
CA GLN A 138 -28.28 -9.72 -6.13
C GLN A 138 -27.58 -8.40 -5.73
N PRO A 139 -27.60 -7.35 -6.57
CA PRO A 139 -26.96 -6.09 -6.25
C PRO A 139 -27.75 -5.33 -5.17
N VAL A 140 -27.04 -4.83 -4.16
CA VAL A 140 -27.57 -4.04 -3.07
C VAL A 140 -27.30 -2.56 -3.35
N VAL A 141 -28.33 -1.71 -3.18
CA VAL A 141 -28.16 -0.26 -3.30
C VAL A 141 -27.65 0.30 -1.96
N MET A 142 -26.49 0.95 -1.99
CA MET A 142 -25.79 1.44 -0.81
C MET A 142 -26.10 2.91 -0.49
N ALA A 143 -26.39 3.72 -1.52
CA ALA A 143 -26.71 5.14 -1.40
C ALA A 143 -27.48 5.64 -2.65
N VAL A 144 -28.27 6.70 -2.46
CA VAL A 144 -29.16 7.29 -3.47
C VAL A 144 -29.01 8.81 -3.47
N SER A 145 -28.92 9.45 -4.63
CA SER A 145 -29.07 10.90 -4.81
C SER A 145 -30.19 11.20 -5.84
N ASP A 146 -30.29 12.44 -6.33
CA ASP A 146 -31.21 12.79 -7.41
C ASP A 146 -30.71 12.36 -8.80
N THR A 147 -29.40 12.11 -8.93
CA THR A 147 -28.71 11.91 -10.21
C THR A 147 -27.69 10.76 -10.20
N GLU A 148 -27.55 10.05 -9.07
CA GLU A 148 -26.60 8.94 -8.89
C GLU A 148 -27.15 7.83 -7.97
N LEU A 149 -26.67 6.59 -8.18
CA LEU A 149 -26.95 5.42 -7.35
C LEU A 149 -25.66 4.62 -7.09
N ALA A 150 -25.40 4.23 -5.84
CA ALA A 150 -24.30 3.32 -5.46
C ALA A 150 -24.78 1.88 -5.34
N LEU A 151 -24.00 0.93 -5.89
CA LEU A 151 -24.30 -0.50 -5.95
C LEU A 151 -23.14 -1.32 -5.38
N SER A 152 -23.45 -2.45 -4.74
CA SER A 152 -22.47 -3.48 -4.36
C SER A 152 -23.04 -4.89 -4.51
N TRP A 153 -22.18 -5.87 -4.79
CA TRP A 153 -22.51 -7.28 -4.95
C TRP A 153 -21.34 -8.16 -4.48
N GLN A 154 -21.47 -9.48 -4.61
CA GLN A 154 -20.38 -10.44 -4.40
C GLN A 154 -20.29 -11.40 -5.59
N GLN A 155 -19.11 -11.99 -5.78
CA GLN A 155 -18.86 -13.02 -6.79
C GLN A 155 -19.60 -14.32 -6.42
N GLY A 156 -20.13 -15.03 -7.43
CA GLY A 156 -20.77 -16.34 -7.24
C GLY A 156 -19.78 -17.48 -7.04
N GLU A 157 -20.17 -18.49 -6.25
CA GLU A 157 -19.35 -19.67 -5.96
C GLU A 157 -19.16 -20.55 -7.20
N SER A 158 -17.91 -20.86 -7.54
CA SER A 158 -17.51 -21.91 -8.50
C SER A 158 -16.03 -22.24 -8.29
N GLU A 159 -15.74 -23.45 -7.81
CA GLU A 159 -14.40 -24.00 -7.92
C GLU A 159 -14.15 -24.47 -9.36
N GLY A 160 -12.96 -24.21 -9.90
CA GLY A 160 -12.53 -24.66 -11.23
C GLY A 160 -12.86 -23.73 -12.42
N SER A 161 -13.59 -22.62 -12.22
CA SER A 161 -13.79 -21.61 -13.28
C SER A 161 -12.59 -20.66 -13.41
N ALA A 162 -12.34 -20.17 -14.63
CA ALA A 162 -11.31 -19.15 -14.86
C ALA A 162 -11.69 -17.82 -14.17
N PRO A 163 -10.70 -17.06 -13.63
CA PRO A 163 -10.96 -15.93 -12.75
C PRO A 163 -11.80 -14.83 -13.42
N VAL A 164 -12.66 -14.20 -12.61
CA VAL A 164 -13.45 -13.04 -13.04
C VAL A 164 -12.49 -11.87 -13.30
N LEU A 165 -12.56 -11.31 -14.50
CA LEU A 165 -11.78 -10.15 -14.94
C LEU A 165 -12.49 -8.84 -14.60
N HIS A 166 -13.81 -8.81 -14.83
CA HIS A 166 -14.67 -7.67 -14.54
C HIS A 166 -16.13 -8.10 -14.49
N PHE A 167 -17.00 -7.18 -14.10
CA PHE A 167 -18.45 -7.29 -14.18
C PHE A 167 -19.01 -6.44 -15.33
N LEU A 168 -20.20 -6.81 -15.77
CA LEU A 168 -21.09 -6.01 -16.61
C LEU A 168 -22.35 -5.71 -15.80
N VAL A 169 -22.65 -4.43 -15.60
CA VAL A 169 -23.87 -3.98 -14.94
C VAL A 169 -24.83 -3.47 -16.00
N ALA A 170 -26.12 -3.76 -15.83
CA ALA A 170 -27.18 -3.15 -16.60
C ALA A 170 -28.29 -2.65 -15.68
N TYR A 171 -29.00 -1.61 -16.12
CA TYR A 171 -30.15 -1.04 -15.44
C TYR A 171 -31.36 -0.95 -16.36
N ILE A 172 -32.55 -0.86 -15.76
CA ILE A 172 -33.80 -0.58 -16.46
C ILE A 172 -34.64 0.37 -15.60
N ARG A 173 -35.34 1.33 -16.21
CA ARG A 173 -36.34 2.16 -15.54
C ARG A 173 -37.72 1.50 -15.76
N PRO A 174 -38.29 0.76 -14.79
CA PRO A 174 -39.49 -0.05 -15.03
C PRO A 174 -40.73 0.78 -15.43
N GLU A 175 -40.74 2.09 -15.17
CA GLU A 175 -41.81 3.02 -15.60
C GLU A 175 -41.61 3.60 -17.02
N MET A 176 -40.44 3.41 -17.66
CA MET A 176 -40.06 4.10 -18.91
C MET A 176 -39.37 3.24 -19.97
N ASP A 177 -38.65 2.19 -19.59
CA ASP A 177 -37.83 1.37 -20.48
C ASP A 177 -38.43 -0.02 -20.70
N THR A 178 -38.43 -0.49 -21.94
CA THR A 178 -38.78 -1.89 -22.30
C THR A 178 -37.56 -2.81 -22.40
N GLU A 179 -36.34 -2.26 -22.36
CA GLU A 179 -35.09 -2.98 -22.54
C GLU A 179 -34.02 -2.53 -21.53
N TRP A 180 -33.05 -3.40 -21.26
CA TRP A 180 -31.96 -3.12 -20.31
C TRP A 180 -30.87 -2.25 -20.93
N THR A 181 -30.56 -1.12 -20.28
CA THR A 181 -29.40 -0.28 -20.63
C THR A 181 -28.16 -0.84 -19.95
N TYR A 182 -27.19 -1.29 -20.75
CA TYR A 182 -25.89 -1.78 -20.27
C TYR A 182 -24.91 -0.62 -20.06
N ILE A 183 -24.15 -0.67 -18.97
CA ILE A 183 -22.98 0.19 -18.77
C ILE A 183 -21.88 -0.25 -19.74
N ARG A 184 -21.17 0.70 -20.35
CA ARG A 184 -20.20 0.42 -21.43
C ARG A 184 -18.83 0.06 -20.89
N GLU A 185 -18.49 0.64 -19.75
CA GLU A 185 -17.23 0.51 -19.05
C GLU A 185 -17.23 -0.80 -18.22
N PRO A 186 -16.20 -1.66 -18.34
CA PRO A 186 -16.08 -2.84 -17.50
C PRO A 186 -15.80 -2.43 -16.04
N ILE A 187 -16.47 -3.08 -15.08
CA ILE A 187 -16.30 -2.79 -13.65
C ILE A 187 -15.40 -3.86 -13.01
N GLU A 188 -14.17 -3.51 -12.65
CA GLU A 188 -13.19 -4.44 -12.05
C GLU A 188 -13.46 -4.72 -10.55
N THR A 189 -14.36 -3.96 -9.92
CA THR A 189 -14.67 -4.01 -8.47
C THR A 189 -16.04 -4.63 -8.16
N ASN A 190 -16.23 -5.14 -6.93
CA ASN A 190 -17.51 -5.65 -6.41
C ASN A 190 -18.54 -4.54 -6.05
N SER A 191 -18.38 -3.35 -6.64
CA SER A 191 -19.20 -2.16 -6.42
C SER A 191 -19.01 -1.14 -7.55
N MET A 192 -20.00 -0.26 -7.74
CA MET A 192 -19.90 0.91 -8.62
C MET A 192 -20.81 2.06 -8.16
N VAL A 193 -20.59 3.25 -8.70
CA VAL A 193 -21.58 4.35 -8.69
C VAL A 193 -22.02 4.63 -10.12
N LEU A 194 -23.32 4.53 -10.38
CA LEU A 194 -23.90 4.97 -11.64
C LEU A 194 -24.30 6.43 -11.54
N LYS A 195 -23.75 7.28 -12.43
CA LYS A 195 -24.02 8.72 -12.52
C LYS A 195 -24.93 9.05 -13.70
N GLY A 196 -25.51 10.27 -13.72
CA GLY A 196 -26.30 10.78 -14.85
C GLY A 196 -27.77 10.33 -14.88
N LEU A 197 -28.31 9.91 -13.74
CA LEU A 197 -29.68 9.44 -13.61
C LEU A 197 -30.70 10.59 -13.68
N ILE A 198 -31.96 10.23 -13.95
CA ILE A 198 -33.09 11.16 -13.88
C ILE A 198 -33.60 11.17 -12.42
N PRO A 199 -33.90 12.35 -11.83
CA PRO A 199 -34.56 12.47 -10.52
C PRO A 199 -35.95 11.83 -10.47
N GLU A 200 -36.41 11.53 -9.24
CA GLU A 200 -37.74 10.97 -8.92
C GLU A 200 -38.12 9.68 -9.69
N THR A 201 -37.14 9.02 -10.30
CA THR A 201 -37.30 7.91 -11.25
C THR A 201 -36.86 6.60 -10.63
N GLU A 202 -37.62 5.53 -10.83
CA GLU A 202 -37.23 4.18 -10.39
C GLU A 202 -36.22 3.51 -11.33
N TYR A 203 -35.29 2.79 -10.72
CA TYR A 203 -34.27 1.98 -11.38
C TYR A 203 -34.21 0.58 -10.76
N GLN A 204 -34.04 -0.43 -11.60
CA GLN A 204 -33.64 -1.79 -11.22
C GLN A 204 -32.34 -2.17 -11.91
N PHE A 205 -31.60 -3.09 -11.30
CA PHE A 205 -30.22 -3.45 -11.64
C PHE A 205 -30.01 -4.95 -11.72
N VAL A 206 -29.11 -5.35 -12.62
CA VAL A 206 -28.65 -6.71 -12.80
C VAL A 206 -27.15 -6.72 -13.09
N VAL A 207 -26.43 -7.70 -12.56
CA VAL A 207 -24.98 -7.83 -12.69
C VAL A 207 -24.63 -9.17 -13.33
N ARG A 208 -23.59 -9.19 -14.18
CA ARG A 208 -23.01 -10.39 -14.79
C ARG A 208 -21.51 -10.36 -14.57
N ALA A 209 -20.90 -11.48 -14.22
CA ALA A 209 -19.44 -11.64 -14.15
C ALA A 209 -18.88 -12.04 -15.52
N VAL A 210 -17.63 -11.66 -15.82
CA VAL A 210 -16.95 -12.00 -17.08
C VAL A 210 -15.60 -12.63 -16.79
N ASN A 211 -15.30 -13.75 -17.43
CA ASN A 211 -13.95 -14.32 -17.50
C ASN A 211 -13.53 -14.51 -18.98
N VAL A 212 -12.32 -15.03 -19.20
CA VAL A 212 -11.76 -15.34 -20.53
C VAL A 212 -12.59 -16.32 -21.39
N HIS A 213 -13.63 -16.95 -20.82
CA HIS A 213 -14.50 -17.90 -21.52
C HIS A 213 -15.94 -17.39 -21.72
N GLY A 214 -16.29 -16.24 -21.13
CA GLY A 214 -17.52 -15.52 -21.45
C GLY A 214 -18.20 -14.85 -20.26
N VAL A 215 -19.47 -14.49 -20.47
CA VAL A 215 -20.30 -13.74 -19.52
C VAL A 215 -21.25 -14.68 -18.79
N SER A 216 -21.30 -14.60 -17.45
CA SER A 216 -22.19 -15.38 -16.59
C SER A 216 -23.67 -15.21 -16.96
N PRO A 217 -24.57 -16.11 -16.51
CA PRO A 217 -25.98 -15.76 -16.39
C PRO A 217 -26.15 -14.55 -15.44
N PRO A 218 -27.24 -13.77 -15.58
CA PRO A 218 -27.50 -12.62 -14.72
C PRO A 218 -27.71 -12.99 -13.25
N SER A 219 -27.33 -12.07 -12.36
CA SER A 219 -27.77 -12.05 -10.97
C SER A 219 -29.30 -12.00 -10.88
N HIS A 220 -29.85 -12.25 -9.69
CA HIS A 220 -31.21 -11.79 -9.42
C HIS A 220 -31.27 -10.26 -9.54
N ILE A 221 -32.40 -9.76 -10.06
CA ILE A 221 -32.70 -8.33 -10.16
C ILE A 221 -33.02 -7.80 -8.75
N ASN A 222 -32.58 -6.59 -8.41
CA ASN A 222 -32.91 -5.97 -7.12
C ASN A 222 -34.35 -5.40 -7.07
N ASN A 223 -34.82 -5.06 -5.88
CA ASN A 223 -36.07 -4.29 -5.72
C ASN A 223 -35.91 -2.90 -6.36
N PRO A 224 -36.97 -2.32 -6.98
CA PRO A 224 -36.91 -0.96 -7.53
C PRO A 224 -36.45 0.07 -6.49
N VAL A 225 -35.57 0.98 -6.91
CA VAL A 225 -35.13 2.11 -6.09
C VAL A 225 -35.33 3.42 -6.84
N ARG A 226 -36.07 4.36 -6.23
CA ARG A 226 -36.38 5.67 -6.78
C ARG A 226 -35.29 6.68 -6.42
N THR A 227 -34.76 7.40 -7.40
CA THR A 227 -33.85 8.55 -7.17
C THR A 227 -34.58 9.66 -6.41
N LEU A 228 -33.83 10.51 -5.71
CA LEU A 228 -34.39 11.64 -4.97
C LEU A 228 -34.89 12.73 -5.92
N GLY A 229 -35.73 13.64 -5.40
CA GLY A 229 -36.11 14.86 -6.11
C GLY A 229 -35.01 15.92 -6.06
N LYS A 230 -34.89 16.73 -7.12
CA LYS A 230 -33.93 17.85 -7.16
C LYS A 230 -34.18 18.79 -5.98
N ALA A 231 -33.15 19.00 -5.15
CA ALA A 231 -33.23 19.89 -4.00
C ALA A 231 -33.50 21.35 -4.46
N LYS A 232 -34.74 21.81 -4.29
CA LYS A 232 -35.10 23.22 -4.50
C LYS A 232 -34.45 24.07 -3.40
N CYS A 233 -33.27 24.60 -3.68
CA CYS A 233 -32.64 25.60 -2.84
C CYS A 233 -33.50 26.88 -2.85
N LEU A 234 -34.37 27.03 -1.85
CA LEU A 234 -35.10 28.26 -1.59
C LEU A 234 -34.10 29.29 -1.07
N SER A 235 -33.73 30.24 -1.93
CA SER A 235 -32.82 31.34 -1.60
C SER A 235 -33.51 32.34 -0.67
N LEU A 236 -33.45 32.09 0.64
CA LEU A 236 -33.82 33.05 1.67
C LEU A 236 -32.65 33.28 2.63
N SER A 237 -32.35 34.56 2.84
CA SER A 237 -31.17 35.03 3.58
C SER A 237 -31.36 34.97 5.09
N LYS A 238 -30.34 34.43 5.78
CA LYS A 238 -30.02 34.59 7.21
C LYS A 238 -31.08 34.12 8.24
N MET A 239 -30.55 33.43 9.24
CA MET A 239 -31.11 33.26 10.60
C MET A 239 -32.30 32.30 10.77
N CYS A 240 -31.99 31.03 11.00
CA CYS A 240 -32.26 30.47 12.33
C CYS A 240 -31.37 29.25 12.65
N CYS A 241 -30.94 29.15 13.90
CA CYS A 241 -30.42 27.91 14.50
C CYS A 241 -31.41 27.45 15.59
N TYR A 242 -31.32 26.19 16.01
CA TYR A 242 -32.11 25.57 17.08
C TYR A 242 -33.63 25.47 16.87
N ILE A 243 -34.14 24.23 16.83
CA ILE A 243 -34.77 23.59 17.99
C ILE A 243 -34.81 22.06 17.77
N HIS A 244 -35.02 21.29 18.83
CA HIS A 244 -34.92 19.83 18.88
C HIS A 244 -36.29 19.18 19.21
N GLN A 245 -36.40 17.86 18.99
CA GLN A 245 -37.43 16.91 19.50
C GLN A 245 -38.76 16.64 18.73
N ILE A 246 -38.92 15.34 18.43
CA ILE A 246 -40.08 14.45 18.69
C ILE A 246 -41.43 14.73 17.99
N LEU A 247 -41.85 13.75 17.17
CA LEU A 247 -43.17 13.10 17.36
C LEU A 247 -43.19 11.65 16.84
N VAL A 248 -43.87 10.75 17.56
CA VAL A 248 -44.28 9.40 17.12
C VAL A 248 -45.69 9.14 17.66
N PRO A 249 -46.65 8.79 16.79
CA PRO A 249 -47.49 7.58 16.98
C PRO A 249 -47.44 6.68 15.72
N ALA A 250 -47.30 5.35 15.75
CA ALA A 250 -47.96 4.26 16.52
C ALA A 250 -49.23 3.69 15.84
N LEU A 251 -49.39 2.35 16.00
CA LEU A 251 -50.47 1.41 15.57
C LEU A 251 -50.12 0.51 14.35
N SER A 252 -50.40 -0.81 14.32
CA SER A 252 -50.85 -1.73 15.40
C SER A 252 -50.71 -3.24 15.03
N LEU A 253 -50.09 -4.03 15.93
CA LEU A 253 -50.52 -5.33 16.54
C LEU A 253 -51.39 -6.39 15.77
N PRO A 254 -51.39 -7.70 16.15
CA PRO A 254 -50.31 -8.59 16.63
C PRO A 254 -50.48 -10.11 16.23
N TRP A 255 -49.93 -11.04 17.04
CA TRP A 255 -50.03 -12.53 17.04
C TRP A 255 -49.13 -13.31 16.03
N PHE A 256 -48.76 -14.59 16.19
CA PHE A 256 -49.08 -15.65 17.20
C PHE A 256 -47.84 -16.59 17.45
N GLN A 257 -47.81 -17.37 18.55
CA GLN A 257 -46.82 -18.43 18.93
C GLN A 257 -47.54 -19.56 19.73
N PRO A 258 -46.99 -20.77 19.96
CA PRO A 258 -46.04 -21.62 19.20
C PRO A 258 -46.55 -23.11 19.12
N HIS A 259 -45.66 -24.12 19.21
CA HIS A 259 -45.86 -25.60 19.27
C HIS A 259 -46.10 -26.33 17.92
N PHE A 260 -45.48 -27.50 17.66
CA PHE A 260 -45.59 -28.77 18.40
C PHE A 260 -44.26 -29.51 18.72
N LYS A 261 -44.34 -30.70 19.36
CA LYS A 261 -43.22 -31.57 19.82
C LYS A 261 -43.27 -32.99 19.22
N ASN A 262 -42.17 -33.73 19.40
CA ASN A 262 -41.98 -35.21 19.44
C ASN A 262 -41.36 -35.89 18.19
N LYS A 263 -40.68 -37.06 18.28
CA LYS A 263 -39.79 -37.70 19.31
C LYS A 263 -39.23 -39.04 18.74
N LEU A 264 -38.16 -39.60 19.34
CA LEU A 264 -37.68 -41.02 19.25
C LEU A 264 -36.93 -41.46 17.95
N ASN A 265 -36.08 -42.51 17.92
CA ASN A 265 -34.99 -43.01 18.82
C ASN A 265 -34.29 -44.26 18.19
N PHE A 266 -33.03 -44.59 18.57
CA PHE A 266 -32.25 -45.84 18.25
C PHE A 266 -31.90 -46.10 16.76
N SER A 267 -30.83 -46.80 16.33
CA SER A 267 -29.58 -47.43 16.89
C SER A 267 -28.68 -47.88 15.69
N LEU A 268 -27.42 -48.38 15.72
CA LEU A 268 -26.30 -48.68 16.66
C LEU A 268 -24.98 -48.50 15.79
N VAL A 269 -23.75 -49.06 15.93
CA VAL A 269 -23.08 -50.14 16.70
C VAL A 269 -21.59 -49.74 16.99
N SER A 270 -20.78 -50.67 17.52
CA SER A 270 -19.29 -50.79 17.60
C SER A 270 -18.41 -49.93 16.66
N THR A 271 -17.29 -49.25 17.00
CA THR A 271 -16.17 -49.36 17.99
C THR A 271 -14.85 -49.96 17.48
N LEU A 272 -13.72 -49.38 17.97
CA LEU A 272 -12.35 -49.92 18.16
C LEU A 272 -11.19 -49.61 17.16
N HIS A 273 -9.98 -49.78 17.71
CA HIS A 273 -8.59 -49.40 17.32
C HIS A 273 -7.70 -50.70 17.37
N PRO A 274 -6.35 -50.71 17.19
CA PRO A 274 -5.43 -50.04 16.25
C PRO A 274 -4.27 -50.99 15.74
N HIS A 275 -3.12 -50.41 15.28
CA HIS A 275 -1.70 -50.86 15.37
C HIS A 275 -0.90 -51.52 14.20
N ARG A 276 0.25 -50.87 13.88
CA ARG A 276 1.64 -51.39 13.55
C ARG A 276 1.80 -52.24 12.25
N THR A 277 2.99 -52.39 11.63
CA THR A 277 4.39 -52.64 12.11
C THR A 277 5.53 -52.00 11.26
N LYS A 278 6.80 -52.25 11.63
CA LYS A 278 8.06 -51.94 10.89
C LYS A 278 8.76 -53.25 10.46
N HIS A 279 9.77 -53.21 9.57
CA HIS A 279 10.90 -54.19 9.54
C HIS A 279 12.18 -53.63 8.88
N THR A 280 13.33 -54.32 9.03
CA THR A 280 14.70 -53.90 8.61
C THR A 280 15.69 -55.09 8.58
N MET A 281 16.56 -55.19 7.55
CA MET A 281 17.90 -55.90 7.46
C MET A 281 18.47 -55.66 6.03
N LEU A 282 19.77 -55.59 5.65
CA LEU A 282 21.07 -56.22 6.03
C LEU A 282 21.25 -57.65 5.47
N ILE A 283 22.39 -58.15 4.93
CA ILE A 283 23.79 -57.69 4.68
C ILE A 283 24.44 -58.61 3.59
N PHE A 284 25.55 -58.26 2.90
CA PHE A 284 26.74 -59.11 2.50
C PHE A 284 27.65 -58.50 1.38
N ALA A 285 28.88 -59.02 1.15
CA ALA A 285 29.98 -58.31 0.42
C ALA A 285 31.14 -59.20 -0.15
N LEU A 286 32.09 -58.56 -0.88
CA LEU A 286 33.49 -58.95 -1.26
C LEU A 286 33.70 -60.03 -2.38
N PRO A 287 34.92 -60.24 -2.97
CA PRO A 287 36.22 -59.50 -2.90
C PRO A 287 37.03 -59.24 -4.22
N ASN A 288 37.94 -58.25 -4.17
CA ASN A 288 39.34 -58.10 -4.69
C ASN A 288 39.90 -58.73 -6.00
N ILE A 289 40.82 -57.98 -6.68
CA ILE A 289 42.20 -58.40 -7.11
C ILE A 289 43.05 -57.13 -7.49
N THR A 290 44.37 -57.26 -7.78
CA THR A 290 45.43 -56.26 -7.50
C THR A 290 46.34 -55.81 -8.68
N VAL A 291 46.73 -54.50 -8.74
CA VAL A 291 48.11 -53.88 -8.72
C VAL A 291 49.19 -54.32 -9.78
N PRO A 292 50.22 -53.54 -10.28
CA PRO A 292 50.82 -52.21 -9.87
C PRO A 292 51.21 -51.14 -10.98
N THR A 293 51.64 -49.93 -10.53
CA THR A 293 52.65 -48.96 -11.11
C THR A 293 52.41 -48.28 -12.49
N THR A 294 52.88 -47.05 -12.85
CA THR A 294 53.82 -46.04 -12.23
C THR A 294 53.55 -44.60 -12.76
N THR A 295 53.78 -43.56 -11.93
CA THR A 295 54.23 -42.13 -12.17
C THR A 295 54.05 -41.43 -13.54
N THR A 296 53.74 -40.11 -13.69
CA THR A 296 54.26 -38.89 -13.00
C THR A 296 53.35 -37.64 -13.04
N THR A 297 53.53 -36.72 -12.07
CA THR A 297 53.28 -35.24 -12.09
C THR A 297 51.83 -34.69 -12.15
N PRO A 298 51.57 -33.44 -11.67
CA PRO A 298 50.29 -33.13 -11.02
C PRO A 298 49.23 -32.45 -11.90
N THR A 299 48.01 -32.97 -11.84
CA THR A 299 46.77 -32.26 -12.15
C THR A 299 46.13 -31.70 -10.88
N MET A 300 45.28 -30.67 -11.01
CA MET A 300 44.47 -30.20 -9.88
C MET A 300 43.47 -31.28 -9.43
N SER A 301 43.20 -31.34 -8.12
CA SER A 301 42.39 -32.40 -7.50
C SER A 301 40.94 -32.41 -8.01
N PRO A 302 40.41 -33.57 -8.46
CA PRO A 302 38.99 -33.71 -8.76
C PRO A 302 38.13 -33.44 -7.51
N TRP A 303 37.05 -32.68 -7.69
CA TRP A 303 36.03 -32.48 -6.66
C TRP A 303 35.24 -33.78 -6.45
N LYS A 304 34.86 -34.08 -5.20
CA LYS A 304 34.07 -35.26 -4.83
C LYS A 304 32.67 -34.85 -4.37
N GLY A 305 31.68 -35.03 -5.25
CA GLY A 305 30.27 -34.93 -4.96
C GLY A 305 29.46 -35.46 -6.15
N ASP A 306 28.29 -36.03 -5.88
CA ASP A 306 27.54 -36.84 -6.85
C ASP A 306 26.64 -36.03 -7.80
N ILE A 307 26.94 -34.74 -7.99
CA ILE A 307 26.20 -33.81 -8.85
C ILE A 307 27.20 -33.06 -9.74
N PRO A 308 27.10 -33.10 -11.09
CA PRO A 308 27.95 -32.32 -11.99
C PRO A 308 27.85 -30.81 -11.74
N ARG A 309 28.88 -30.03 -12.11
CA ARG A 309 28.74 -28.56 -12.08
C ARG A 309 27.98 -28.13 -13.33
N MET A 310 27.15 -27.10 -13.19
CA MET A 310 26.27 -26.66 -14.30
C MET A 310 27.07 -26.18 -15.52
N TYR A 311 28.30 -25.69 -15.31
CA TYR A 311 29.26 -25.36 -16.37
C TYR A 311 29.76 -26.56 -17.19
N ASP A 312 29.39 -27.80 -16.83
CA ASP A 312 29.68 -29.03 -17.58
C ASP A 312 28.51 -29.46 -18.50
N LEU A 313 27.38 -28.73 -18.53
CA LEU A 313 26.14 -29.06 -19.28
C LEU A 313 25.94 -28.23 -20.56
N THR A 314 25.18 -28.76 -21.53
CA THR A 314 24.80 -28.02 -22.75
C THR A 314 23.49 -27.26 -22.59
N CYS A 315 23.20 -26.31 -23.49
CA CYS A 315 21.90 -25.61 -23.49
C CYS A 315 20.69 -26.48 -23.82
N ASP A 316 20.89 -27.70 -24.30
CA ASP A 316 19.80 -28.65 -24.53
C ASP A 316 19.47 -29.44 -23.24
N ASP A 317 20.38 -29.42 -22.24
CA ASP A 317 20.22 -30.02 -20.91
C ASP A 317 19.89 -28.97 -19.81
N THR A 318 20.23 -27.70 -20.05
CA THR A 318 20.06 -26.58 -19.10
C THR A 318 18.66 -25.97 -19.13
N VAL A 319 17.94 -26.07 -18.01
CA VAL A 319 16.56 -25.56 -17.87
C VAL A 319 16.55 -24.16 -17.26
N CYS A 320 16.08 -23.19 -18.04
CA CYS A 320 15.77 -21.83 -17.61
C CYS A 320 14.23 -21.63 -17.53
N PRO A 321 13.73 -20.66 -16.74
CA PRO A 321 12.34 -20.20 -16.77
C PRO A 321 11.88 -19.78 -18.18
N PRO A 322 10.56 -19.80 -18.48
CA PRO A 322 10.02 -19.39 -19.78
C PRO A 322 10.36 -17.94 -20.17
N ASP A 323 10.55 -17.09 -19.15
CA ASP A 323 10.96 -15.69 -19.21
C ASP A 323 12.49 -15.51 -19.07
N SER A 324 13.29 -16.48 -19.52
CA SER A 324 14.76 -16.40 -19.60
C SER A 324 15.26 -17.33 -20.72
N PHE A 325 16.55 -17.24 -21.11
CA PHE A 325 17.07 -18.09 -22.21
C PHE A 325 18.49 -18.58 -21.98
N CYS A 326 18.79 -19.80 -22.43
CA CYS A 326 20.12 -20.37 -22.30
C CYS A 326 21.12 -19.82 -23.34
N LEU A 327 22.35 -19.56 -22.89
CA LEU A 327 23.52 -19.23 -23.70
C LEU A 327 24.62 -20.29 -23.50
N SER A 328 25.22 -20.75 -24.60
CA SER A 328 26.41 -21.60 -24.55
C SER A 328 27.63 -20.77 -24.17
N ASP A 329 28.37 -21.23 -23.17
CA ASP A 329 29.60 -20.60 -22.71
C ASP A 329 30.80 -21.32 -23.35
N TYR A 330 31.41 -20.64 -24.33
CA TYR A 330 32.54 -21.19 -25.10
C TYR A 330 33.87 -21.11 -24.35
N ASP A 331 33.97 -20.32 -23.28
CA ASP A 331 35.21 -20.17 -22.49
C ASP A 331 35.26 -21.18 -21.33
N SER A 332 34.11 -21.53 -20.73
CA SER A 332 34.03 -22.62 -19.73
C SER A 332 33.72 -24.00 -20.33
N GLY A 333 33.09 -24.07 -21.50
CA GLY A 333 32.78 -25.32 -22.22
C GLY A 333 31.37 -25.88 -22.02
N GLY A 334 30.50 -25.16 -21.30
CA GLY A 334 29.12 -25.57 -21.02
C GLY A 334 28.08 -24.52 -21.40
N SER A 335 27.19 -24.20 -20.46
CA SER A 335 26.09 -23.25 -20.67
C SER A 335 25.58 -22.61 -19.38
N ARG A 336 24.91 -21.47 -19.55
CA ARG A 336 24.29 -20.69 -18.47
C ARG A 336 22.94 -20.14 -18.91
N CYS A 337 22.05 -19.85 -17.98
CA CYS A 337 20.89 -19.02 -18.30
C CYS A 337 21.26 -17.53 -18.38
N HIS A 338 20.57 -16.79 -19.24
CA HIS A 338 20.58 -15.34 -19.34
C HIS A 338 19.26 -14.85 -18.73
N CYS A 339 19.36 -14.15 -17.60
CA CYS A 339 18.23 -13.88 -16.71
C CYS A 339 17.58 -12.55 -17.08
N ASN A 340 16.29 -12.53 -17.40
CA ASN A 340 15.57 -11.26 -17.58
C ASN A 340 15.58 -10.44 -16.28
N LEU A 341 15.51 -9.11 -16.43
CA LEU A 341 15.48 -8.15 -15.33
C LEU A 341 14.48 -8.54 -14.23
N GLY A 342 14.97 -8.70 -12.99
CA GLY A 342 14.19 -9.21 -11.85
C GLY A 342 14.42 -10.70 -11.53
N ARG A 343 15.28 -11.40 -12.27
CA ARG A 343 15.69 -12.80 -12.04
C ARG A 343 17.20 -12.93 -11.76
N ARG A 344 17.62 -13.90 -10.94
CA ARG A 344 19.05 -14.28 -10.76
C ARG A 344 19.28 -15.78 -10.50
N GLY A 345 20.56 -16.15 -10.34
CA GLY A 345 21.05 -17.51 -10.15
C GLY A 345 21.41 -18.17 -11.49
N ASP A 346 22.23 -19.23 -11.49
CA ASP A 346 22.71 -19.87 -12.74
C ASP A 346 21.57 -20.36 -13.65
N THR A 347 20.44 -20.73 -13.04
CA THR A 347 19.18 -21.16 -13.68
C THR A 347 18.14 -20.04 -13.84
N CYS A 348 18.41 -18.83 -13.35
CA CYS A 348 17.45 -17.72 -13.24
C CYS A 348 16.19 -17.99 -12.39
N SER A 349 16.19 -19.02 -11.52
CA SER A 349 14.99 -19.38 -10.75
C SER A 349 14.67 -18.42 -9.59
N GLU A 350 15.64 -17.65 -9.10
CA GLU A 350 15.41 -16.67 -8.03
C GLU A 350 14.78 -15.39 -8.59
N VAL A 351 13.86 -14.80 -7.83
CA VAL A 351 13.30 -13.46 -8.10
C VAL A 351 14.03 -12.45 -7.20
N ILE A 352 14.40 -11.30 -7.75
CA ILE A 352 15.06 -10.20 -7.03
C ILE A 352 14.36 -8.87 -7.27
N SER A 353 14.38 -8.02 -6.24
CA SER A 353 14.14 -6.58 -6.41
C SER A 353 15.46 -5.93 -6.83
N VAL A 354 15.42 -5.07 -7.85
CA VAL A 354 16.59 -4.30 -8.32
C VAL A 354 16.32 -2.82 -8.04
N ASN A 355 16.94 -2.31 -6.99
CA ASN A 355 16.97 -0.90 -6.60
C ASN A 355 18.23 -0.23 -7.16
N PHE A 356 19.40 -0.86 -7.05
CA PHE A 356 20.68 -0.34 -7.53
C PHE A 356 21.37 -1.37 -8.46
N PRO A 357 21.15 -1.29 -9.79
CA PRO A 357 21.56 -2.34 -10.71
C PRO A 357 23.07 -2.60 -10.74
N ARG A 358 23.41 -3.88 -10.55
CA ARG A 358 24.76 -4.44 -10.75
C ARG A 358 24.92 -5.02 -12.14
N PHE A 359 26.05 -4.71 -12.78
CA PHE A 359 26.39 -5.17 -14.13
C PHE A 359 27.69 -6.00 -14.09
N TYR A 360 27.71 -7.08 -14.88
CA TYR A 360 28.79 -8.09 -14.92
C TYR A 360 29.55 -8.12 -16.26
N GLY A 361 29.55 -7.02 -17.02
CA GLY A 361 30.28 -6.90 -18.30
C GLY A 361 29.57 -7.53 -19.52
N TYR A 362 28.60 -8.41 -19.28
CA TYR A 362 27.65 -8.93 -20.28
C TYR A 362 26.20 -8.50 -20.02
N SER A 363 25.92 -7.98 -18.83
CA SER A 363 24.62 -7.45 -18.43
C SER A 363 24.25 -6.20 -19.22
N HIS A 364 22.95 -5.92 -19.35
CA HIS A 364 22.46 -4.67 -19.92
C HIS A 364 21.03 -4.37 -19.43
N MET A 365 20.64 -3.09 -19.47
CA MET A 365 19.30 -2.63 -19.15
C MET A 365 18.82 -1.65 -20.23
N THR A 366 17.52 -1.59 -20.50
CA THR A 366 16.92 -0.67 -21.47
C THR A 366 15.88 0.25 -20.84
N LEU A 367 15.96 1.53 -21.21
CA LEU A 367 15.00 2.58 -20.91
C LEU A 367 14.33 3.05 -22.22
N GLU A 368 13.29 3.87 -22.10
CA GLU A 368 12.73 4.57 -23.27
C GLU A 368 13.83 5.28 -24.07
N PRO A 369 13.75 5.33 -25.42
CA PRO A 369 14.61 6.19 -26.23
C PRO A 369 14.59 7.64 -25.73
N LEU A 370 15.68 8.39 -25.97
CA LEU A 370 15.82 9.81 -25.59
C LEU A 370 14.90 10.73 -26.43
N LYS A 371 13.58 10.59 -26.25
CA LYS A 371 12.53 11.38 -26.89
C LYS A 371 12.75 12.88 -26.61
N ASN A 372 12.38 13.71 -27.58
CA ASN A 372 12.52 15.18 -27.56
C ASN A 372 13.95 15.74 -27.36
N SER A 373 14.98 14.89 -27.25
CA SER A 373 16.38 15.28 -26.98
C SER A 373 17.18 15.61 -28.26
N TYR A 374 16.50 15.93 -29.35
CA TYR A 374 17.10 16.01 -30.69
C TYR A 374 18.01 17.24 -30.89
N GLN A 375 17.81 18.34 -30.17
CA GLN A 375 18.67 19.55 -30.26
C GLN A 375 19.63 19.67 -29.07
N THR A 376 19.15 19.49 -27.84
CA THR A 376 19.95 19.54 -26.61
C THR A 376 19.56 18.41 -25.66
N PHE A 377 20.51 17.94 -24.84
CA PHE A 377 20.25 17.09 -23.68
C PHE A 377 21.37 17.18 -22.64
N GLN A 378 21.05 16.79 -21.41
CA GLN A 378 22.00 16.53 -20.33
C GLN A 378 21.71 15.17 -19.72
N ILE A 379 22.75 14.39 -19.44
CA ILE A 379 22.66 13.13 -18.69
C ILE A 379 23.71 13.18 -17.57
N THR A 380 23.29 12.97 -16.33
CA THR A 380 24.18 12.73 -15.18
C THR A 380 24.00 11.30 -14.70
N LEU A 381 25.10 10.62 -14.39
CA LEU A 381 25.16 9.23 -13.96
C LEU A 381 26.07 9.12 -12.74
N GLU A 382 25.62 8.43 -11.69
CA GLU A 382 26.47 8.02 -10.57
C GLU A 382 26.77 6.52 -10.69
N PHE A 383 28.05 6.20 -10.86
CA PHE A 383 28.52 4.85 -11.10
C PHE A 383 29.78 4.55 -10.28
N LYS A 384 30.00 3.26 -10.00
CA LYS A 384 31.17 2.73 -9.32
C LYS A 384 31.65 1.51 -10.08
N SER A 385 32.87 1.53 -10.61
CA SER A 385 33.34 0.50 -11.56
C SER A 385 34.34 -0.47 -10.97
N ASP A 386 34.21 -1.72 -11.38
CA ASP A 386 35.13 -2.82 -11.08
C ASP A 386 36.08 -3.12 -12.27
N SER A 387 36.07 -2.29 -13.35
CA SER A 387 36.81 -2.52 -14.61
C SER A 387 37.30 -1.23 -15.28
N GLU A 388 38.47 -1.26 -15.91
CA GLU A 388 39.01 -0.12 -16.70
C GLU A 388 38.29 0.10 -18.05
N ASP A 389 37.61 -0.93 -18.57
CA ASP A 389 36.87 -0.89 -19.84
C ASP A 389 35.40 -1.30 -19.61
N GLY A 390 34.45 -0.60 -20.25
CA GLY A 390 33.03 -0.99 -20.23
C GLY A 390 32.04 0.08 -20.70
N LEU A 391 30.98 -0.35 -21.40
CA LEU A 391 29.92 0.52 -21.91
C LEU A 391 28.93 0.97 -20.81
N LEU A 392 28.94 2.25 -20.44
CA LEU A 392 28.01 2.82 -19.46
C LEU A 392 26.65 3.17 -20.07
N LEU A 393 26.63 3.83 -21.23
CA LEU A 393 25.40 4.27 -21.92
C LEU A 393 25.52 4.19 -23.45
N TYR A 394 24.45 3.81 -24.13
CA TYR A 394 24.32 3.92 -25.60
C TYR A 394 22.87 4.22 -26.02
N CYS A 395 22.68 5.14 -26.96
CA CYS A 395 21.40 5.34 -27.65
C CYS A 395 21.67 5.85 -29.08
N GLY A 396 20.95 5.36 -30.09
CA GLY A 396 21.19 5.75 -31.49
C GLY A 396 20.03 5.50 -32.43
N GLU A 397 20.25 5.70 -33.73
CA GLU A 397 19.25 5.43 -34.77
C GLU A 397 19.02 3.91 -34.98
N ASN A 398 19.97 3.07 -34.58
CA ASN A 398 19.88 1.61 -34.58
C ASN A 398 20.87 0.98 -33.60
N GLU A 399 20.71 -0.31 -33.35
CA GLU A 399 21.51 -1.11 -32.40
C GLU A 399 22.90 -1.52 -32.94
N HIS A 400 23.27 -1.06 -34.15
CA HIS A 400 24.51 -1.44 -34.83
C HIS A 400 25.52 -0.27 -34.93
N GLY A 401 25.28 0.85 -34.25
CA GLY A 401 26.22 1.98 -34.20
C GLY A 401 26.40 2.71 -35.54
N ARG A 402 25.42 2.60 -36.46
CA ARG A 402 25.42 3.29 -37.76
C ARG A 402 24.50 4.51 -37.70
N GLY A 403 24.88 5.61 -38.35
CA GLY A 403 24.08 6.85 -38.32
C GLY A 403 24.25 7.63 -37.01
N ASP A 404 23.18 8.24 -36.53
CA ASP A 404 23.16 9.03 -35.29
C ASP A 404 23.33 8.16 -34.04
N PHE A 405 24.15 8.63 -33.08
CA PHE A 405 24.28 7.98 -31.77
C PHE A 405 24.85 8.92 -30.70
N THR A 406 24.58 8.60 -29.43
CA THR A 406 25.28 9.10 -28.25
C THR A 406 25.74 7.92 -27.40
N SER A 407 26.94 7.98 -26.84
CA SER A 407 27.51 6.91 -26.03
C SER A 407 28.47 7.44 -24.97
N LEU A 408 28.52 6.73 -23.83
CA LEU A 408 29.49 6.94 -22.76
C LEU A 408 30.08 5.58 -22.38
N ALA A 409 31.40 5.46 -22.39
CA ALA A 409 32.09 4.23 -22.04
C ALA A 409 33.38 4.51 -21.25
N LEU A 410 33.76 3.59 -20.38
CA LEU A 410 35.12 3.47 -19.88
C LEU A 410 35.98 2.83 -20.95
N VAL A 411 37.13 3.44 -21.23
CA VAL A 411 38.18 2.93 -22.11
C VAL A 411 39.52 3.19 -21.45
N ARG A 412 40.23 2.12 -21.04
CA ARG A 412 41.52 2.18 -20.34
C ARG A 412 41.54 3.16 -19.15
N GLY A 413 40.53 3.05 -18.29
CA GLY A 413 40.40 3.85 -17.07
C GLY A 413 39.98 5.30 -17.29
N LYS A 414 39.61 5.71 -18.52
CA LYS A 414 39.10 7.06 -18.82
C LYS A 414 37.69 7.02 -19.41
N LEU A 415 36.88 8.04 -19.09
CA LEU A 415 35.55 8.18 -19.66
C LEU A 415 35.67 8.77 -21.07
N HIS A 416 35.15 8.02 -22.05
CA HIS A 416 34.99 8.45 -23.43
C HIS A 416 33.52 8.77 -23.67
N TYR A 417 33.20 10.06 -23.79
CA TYR A 417 31.91 10.54 -24.29
C TYR A 417 31.99 10.75 -25.80
N ARG A 418 31.06 10.17 -26.55
CA ARG A 418 31.02 10.27 -28.01
C ARG A 418 29.60 10.51 -28.50
N PHE A 419 29.45 11.33 -29.53
CA PHE A 419 28.16 11.51 -30.20
C PHE A 419 28.33 11.84 -31.69
N ASN A 420 27.40 11.37 -32.52
CA ASN A 420 27.36 11.62 -33.96
C ASN A 420 26.00 12.20 -34.38
N CYS A 421 26.05 13.21 -35.25
CA CYS A 421 24.89 13.88 -35.86
C CYS A 421 24.91 13.66 -37.38
N GLY A 422 25.14 12.42 -37.83
CA GLY A 422 25.19 12.03 -39.24
C GLY A 422 26.53 12.25 -39.97
N THR A 423 27.29 13.31 -39.67
CA THR A 423 28.50 13.71 -40.46
C THR A 423 29.86 13.48 -39.81
N GLY A 424 29.93 12.90 -38.60
CA GLY A 424 31.17 12.50 -37.96
C GLY A 424 31.13 12.64 -36.45
N ALA A 425 31.57 11.59 -35.75
CA ALA A 425 31.49 11.52 -34.30
C ALA A 425 32.45 12.51 -33.61
N ALA A 426 31.93 13.26 -32.64
CA ALA A 426 32.73 13.87 -31.59
C ALA A 426 33.31 12.77 -30.68
N GLN A 427 34.51 13.00 -30.14
CA GLN A 427 35.02 12.29 -28.97
C GLN A 427 35.53 13.31 -27.96
N ILE A 428 35.11 13.13 -26.72
CA ILE A 428 35.53 13.89 -25.53
C ILE A 428 36.02 12.85 -24.52
N VAL A 429 37.16 13.11 -23.88
CA VAL A 429 37.84 12.18 -22.96
C VAL A 429 38.07 12.88 -21.63
N SER A 430 37.86 12.21 -20.50
CA SER A 430 38.14 12.76 -19.17
C SER A 430 39.64 13.08 -18.98
N GLU A 431 39.94 14.15 -18.24
CA GLU A 431 41.30 14.54 -17.87
C GLU A 431 41.79 13.64 -16.73
N SER A 432 41.00 13.52 -15.66
CA SER A 432 41.21 12.53 -14.60
C SER A 432 40.85 11.11 -15.09
N PRO A 433 41.56 10.05 -14.62
CA PRO A 433 41.10 8.67 -14.74
C PRO A 433 40.06 8.33 -13.67
N VAL A 434 39.27 7.30 -13.91
CA VAL A 434 38.33 6.71 -12.95
C VAL A 434 39.08 5.82 -11.96
N VAL A 435 38.72 5.91 -10.68
CA VAL A 435 39.28 5.09 -9.59
C VAL A 435 38.36 3.88 -9.36
N LEU A 436 38.90 2.68 -9.60
CA LEU A 436 38.11 1.45 -9.45
C LEU A 436 37.67 1.25 -7.98
N GLY A 437 36.46 0.73 -7.80
CA GLY A 437 35.81 0.52 -6.50
C GLY A 437 35.26 1.79 -5.82
N GLN A 438 35.47 2.98 -6.38
CA GLN A 438 34.93 4.25 -5.87
C GLN A 438 33.76 4.77 -6.71
N TRP A 439 32.92 5.62 -6.10
CA TRP A 439 31.84 6.33 -6.80
C TRP A 439 32.37 7.54 -7.56
N HIS A 440 31.89 7.68 -8.79
CA HIS A 440 32.10 8.85 -9.63
C HIS A 440 30.77 9.36 -10.17
N THR A 441 30.62 10.68 -10.21
CA THR A 441 29.48 11.39 -10.80
C THR A 441 29.90 11.99 -12.14
N VAL A 442 29.46 11.40 -13.25
CA VAL A 442 29.71 11.92 -14.60
C VAL A 442 28.50 12.67 -15.12
N THR A 443 28.70 13.90 -15.60
CA THR A 443 27.69 14.64 -16.39
C THR A 443 28.18 14.82 -17.81
N VAL A 444 27.34 14.47 -18.78
CA VAL A 444 27.53 14.78 -20.19
C VAL A 444 26.40 15.68 -20.69
N PHE A 445 26.75 16.64 -21.53
CA PHE A 445 25.83 17.61 -22.11
C PHE A 445 26.08 17.73 -23.61
N ARG A 446 25.03 18.00 -24.38
CA ARG A 446 25.12 18.40 -25.78
C ARG A 446 24.10 19.50 -26.08
N ASP A 447 24.51 20.51 -26.85
CA ASP A 447 23.62 21.37 -27.62
C ASP A 447 24.15 21.50 -29.06
N GLY A 448 23.33 21.09 -30.03
CA GLY A 448 23.68 21.07 -31.43
C GLY A 448 24.90 20.19 -31.72
N MET A 449 25.88 20.76 -32.42
CA MET A 449 27.15 20.08 -32.70
C MET A 449 28.08 20.02 -31.48
N SER A 450 27.85 20.83 -30.45
CA SER A 450 28.76 21.00 -29.31
C SER A 450 28.32 20.15 -28.13
N GLY A 451 29.28 19.66 -27.35
CA GLY A 451 29.01 18.99 -26.08
C GLY A 451 30.17 19.08 -25.11
N TRP A 452 29.94 18.70 -23.87
CA TRP A 452 30.97 18.60 -22.84
C TRP A 452 30.77 17.39 -21.94
N LEU A 453 31.86 16.93 -21.32
CA LEU A 453 31.88 15.95 -20.25
C LEU A 453 32.52 16.60 -19.01
N ARG A 454 31.94 16.33 -17.84
CA ARG A 454 32.51 16.60 -16.52
C ARG A 454 32.48 15.31 -15.71
N MET A 455 33.56 15.01 -14.99
CA MET A 455 33.60 13.96 -13.99
C MET A 455 33.85 14.62 -12.62
N ASP A 456 33.06 14.25 -11.62
CA ASP A 456 33.13 14.75 -10.25
C ASP A 456 33.23 16.29 -10.20
N ASN A 457 34.34 16.80 -9.70
CA ASN A 457 34.64 18.23 -9.60
C ASN A 457 35.54 18.78 -10.73
N ASP A 458 36.01 17.96 -11.68
CA ASP A 458 36.87 18.37 -12.82
C ASP A 458 36.29 19.58 -13.58
N THR A 459 37.13 20.32 -14.29
CA THR A 459 36.67 21.34 -15.25
C THR A 459 35.99 20.70 -16.46
N PRO A 460 34.80 21.17 -16.92
CA PRO A 460 34.11 20.57 -18.07
C PRO A 460 34.93 20.62 -19.37
N ILE A 461 35.19 19.44 -19.95
CA ILE A 461 35.97 19.28 -21.17
C ILE A 461 35.00 19.31 -22.36
N SER A 462 35.20 20.25 -23.28
CA SER A 462 34.31 20.47 -24.42
C SER A 462 34.83 19.82 -25.72
N GLY A 463 33.92 19.45 -26.60
CA GLY A 463 34.20 18.97 -27.95
C GLY A 463 33.03 19.17 -28.91
N ARG A 464 33.24 18.87 -30.19
CA ARG A 464 32.29 19.17 -31.26
C ARG A 464 32.26 18.08 -32.34
N SER A 465 31.07 17.75 -32.84
CA SER A 465 30.88 16.83 -33.97
C SER A 465 31.24 17.49 -35.31
N GLN A 466 31.55 16.69 -36.33
CA GLN A 466 31.97 17.19 -37.64
C GLN A 466 30.77 17.40 -38.57
N GLY A 467 30.87 18.39 -39.47
CA GLY A 467 29.86 18.74 -40.47
C GLY A 467 28.95 19.90 -40.07
N GLN A 468 27.67 19.83 -40.45
CA GLN A 468 26.71 20.94 -40.32
C GLN A 468 25.41 20.57 -39.57
N TYR A 469 25.12 19.29 -39.36
CA TYR A 469 23.88 18.86 -38.70
C TYR A 469 23.95 19.07 -37.19
N THR A 470 23.00 19.82 -36.63
CA THR A 470 22.86 20.05 -35.19
C THR A 470 21.92 19.04 -34.51
N LYS A 471 21.04 18.39 -35.28
CA LYS A 471 20.05 17.47 -34.75
C LYS A 471 20.61 16.06 -34.63
N ILE A 472 20.06 15.29 -33.70
CA ILE A 472 20.36 13.87 -33.49
C ILE A 472 19.07 13.06 -33.38
N THR A 473 19.07 11.86 -33.95
CA THR A 473 17.92 10.98 -34.08
C THR A 473 18.13 9.71 -33.25
N PHE A 474 17.24 9.45 -32.30
CA PHE A 474 17.24 8.24 -31.49
C PHE A 474 16.02 7.38 -31.83
N ARG A 475 16.26 6.11 -32.14
CA ARG A 475 15.22 5.09 -32.39
C ARG A 475 15.44 3.81 -31.59
N SER A 476 16.70 3.46 -31.28
CA SER A 476 16.99 2.37 -30.32
C SER A 476 16.49 2.77 -28.91
N PRO A 477 16.27 1.79 -28.03
CA PRO A 477 16.22 2.06 -26.59
C PRO A 477 17.46 2.82 -26.10
N LEU A 478 17.34 3.47 -24.95
CA LEU A 478 18.51 3.92 -24.19
C LEU A 478 19.05 2.70 -23.42
N TYR A 479 20.18 2.18 -23.87
CA TYR A 479 20.92 1.11 -23.24
C TYR A 479 21.79 1.64 -22.09
N VAL A 480 21.76 0.94 -20.96
CA VAL A 480 22.53 1.22 -19.74
C VAL A 480 23.38 -0.01 -19.38
N GLY A 481 24.64 0.22 -19.04
CA GLY A 481 25.61 -0.77 -18.57
C GLY A 481 26.03 -1.86 -19.56
N GLY A 482 25.47 -1.88 -20.78
CA GLY A 482 25.84 -2.83 -21.82
C GLY A 482 24.85 -2.81 -22.98
N SER A 483 24.99 -3.75 -23.92
CA SER A 483 24.05 -3.94 -25.03
C SER A 483 24.24 -5.35 -25.62
N PRO A 484 23.19 -6.04 -26.10
CA PRO A 484 23.31 -7.33 -26.81
C PRO A 484 24.30 -7.28 -27.98
N SER A 485 24.47 -6.09 -28.59
CA SER A 485 25.33 -5.85 -29.75
C SER A 485 26.63 -5.10 -29.41
N ALA A 486 27.07 -5.07 -28.14
CA ALA A 486 28.24 -4.30 -27.69
C ALA A 486 29.51 -4.49 -28.55
N TYR A 487 29.77 -5.70 -29.05
CA TYR A 487 30.86 -5.99 -29.99
C TYR A 487 30.77 -5.16 -31.30
N TRP A 488 29.57 -5.05 -31.88
CA TRP A 488 29.32 -4.27 -33.09
C TRP A 488 29.37 -2.76 -32.84
N LEU A 489 29.06 -2.33 -31.61
CA LEU A 489 29.03 -0.93 -31.20
C LEU A 489 30.42 -0.28 -31.03
N VAL A 490 31.53 -1.05 -31.04
CA VAL A 490 32.93 -0.58 -30.85
C VAL A 490 33.27 0.74 -31.55
N ARG A 491 32.79 0.95 -32.79
CA ARG A 491 33.05 2.18 -33.54
C ARG A 491 32.38 3.40 -32.91
N ALA A 492 31.17 3.23 -32.38
CA ALA A 492 30.42 4.26 -31.67
C ALA A 492 30.90 4.44 -30.22
N THR A 493 31.12 3.35 -29.49
CA THR A 493 31.39 3.36 -28.03
C THR A 493 32.86 3.50 -27.66
N GLY A 494 33.74 2.84 -28.41
CA GLY A 494 35.17 2.70 -28.08
C GLY A 494 35.51 1.44 -27.27
N SER A 495 34.51 0.67 -26.83
CA SER A 495 34.66 -0.59 -26.11
C SER A 495 33.69 -1.66 -26.64
N ASN A 496 34.14 -2.93 -26.66
CA ASN A 496 33.32 -4.11 -26.96
C ASN A 496 32.71 -4.77 -25.71
N ARG A 497 33.05 -4.28 -24.51
CA ARG A 497 32.60 -4.85 -23.23
C ARG A 497 31.42 -4.04 -22.67
N GLY A 498 30.49 -4.71 -22.01
CA GLY A 498 29.58 -4.05 -21.08
C GLY A 498 30.33 -3.50 -19.86
N PHE A 499 29.64 -2.71 -19.05
CA PHE A 499 30.12 -2.21 -17.77
C PHE A 499 30.22 -3.32 -16.73
N VAL A 500 31.23 -3.25 -15.87
CA VAL A 500 31.33 -4.05 -14.64
C VAL A 500 31.29 -3.10 -13.45
N GLY A 501 30.35 -3.31 -12.53
CA GLY A 501 30.17 -2.46 -11.35
C GLY A 501 28.71 -2.10 -11.08
N CYS A 502 28.50 -0.97 -10.41
CA CYS A 502 27.22 -0.48 -9.91
C CYS A 502 26.83 0.86 -10.54
N ILE A 503 25.52 1.08 -10.72
CA ILE A 503 24.94 2.38 -11.04
C ILE A 503 23.83 2.66 -10.02
N GLN A 504 23.88 3.81 -9.33
CA GLN A 504 22.89 4.15 -8.28
C GLN A 504 21.96 5.32 -8.66
N SER A 505 22.34 6.15 -9.64
CA SER A 505 21.57 7.33 -10.03
C SER A 505 21.72 7.62 -11.52
N LEU A 506 20.59 7.98 -12.15
CA LEU A 506 20.51 8.45 -13.53
C LEU A 506 19.57 9.64 -13.60
N ILE A 507 20.08 10.78 -14.07
CA ILE A 507 19.32 12.03 -14.23
C ILE A 507 19.37 12.42 -15.71
N ILE A 508 18.20 12.59 -16.33
CA ILE A 508 18.08 12.96 -17.74
C ILE A 508 17.35 14.30 -17.81
N ASN A 509 17.96 15.31 -18.43
CA ASN A 509 17.42 16.66 -18.58
C ASN A 509 16.92 17.25 -17.24
N ASN A 510 17.77 17.16 -16.19
CA ASN A 510 17.51 17.56 -14.81
C ASN A 510 16.33 16.82 -14.11
N LYS A 511 15.81 15.73 -14.69
CA LYS A 511 14.81 14.86 -14.06
C LYS A 511 15.46 13.53 -13.65
N ALA A 512 15.36 13.19 -12.36
CA ALA A 512 15.72 11.87 -11.88
C ALA A 512 14.90 10.79 -12.62
N THR A 513 15.58 9.78 -13.13
CA THR A 513 15.00 8.66 -13.86
C THR A 513 15.07 7.43 -12.96
N ASP A 514 13.90 6.93 -12.58
CA ASP A 514 13.82 5.70 -11.79
C ASP A 514 14.32 4.50 -12.62
N ILE A 515 15.45 3.93 -12.21
CA ILE A 515 16.13 2.81 -12.87
C ILE A 515 15.64 1.44 -12.40
N ARG A 516 14.63 1.39 -11.51
CA ARG A 516 13.98 0.14 -11.09
C ARG A 516 13.19 -0.50 -12.25
N PRO A 517 12.91 -1.81 -12.20
CA PRO A 517 12.04 -2.48 -13.17
C PRO A 517 10.65 -1.85 -13.27
N TRP A 518 10.11 -1.76 -14.49
CA TRP A 518 8.70 -1.46 -14.73
C TRP A 518 7.80 -2.54 -14.06
N PRO A 519 6.64 -2.20 -13.46
CA PRO A 519 5.94 -0.91 -13.49
C PRO A 519 6.30 0.08 -12.37
N LEU A 520 7.22 -0.27 -11.45
CA LEU A 520 7.64 0.62 -10.37
C LEU A 520 8.55 1.74 -10.91
N GLY A 521 9.62 1.36 -11.60
CA GLY A 521 10.52 2.28 -12.28
C GLY A 521 10.31 2.33 -13.80
N ARG A 522 11.33 2.80 -14.51
CA ARG A 522 11.29 3.04 -15.97
C ARG A 522 12.08 2.04 -16.80
N ALA A 523 12.81 1.11 -16.18
CA ALA A 523 13.53 0.06 -16.91
C ALA A 523 12.53 -0.89 -17.58
N LEU A 524 12.51 -0.87 -18.92
CA LEU A 524 11.55 -1.58 -19.76
C LEU A 524 11.91 -3.06 -19.91
N SER A 525 13.21 -3.34 -19.95
CA SER A 525 13.79 -4.68 -20.04
C SER A 525 15.26 -4.60 -19.62
N GLY A 526 15.91 -5.75 -19.59
CA GLY A 526 17.32 -5.91 -19.25
C GLY A 526 17.61 -7.38 -18.98
N ALA A 527 18.89 -7.73 -18.92
CA ALA A 527 19.30 -9.08 -18.62
C ALA A 527 20.64 -9.16 -17.89
N ASP A 528 20.78 -10.24 -17.12
CA ASP A 528 21.87 -10.53 -16.18
C ASP A 528 22.15 -9.37 -15.20
N ILE A 529 21.10 -8.65 -14.77
CA ILE A 529 21.20 -7.55 -13.81
C ILE A 529 21.10 -8.09 -12.38
N GLY A 530 22.10 -7.80 -11.55
CA GLY A 530 22.05 -8.07 -10.11
C GLY A 530 21.62 -6.84 -9.31
N GLU A 531 21.58 -7.00 -7.99
CA GLU A 531 21.52 -5.89 -7.02
C GLU A 531 22.95 -5.62 -6.50
N CYS A 532 23.30 -4.37 -6.28
CA CYS A 532 24.58 -4.01 -5.66
C CYS A 532 24.52 -4.04 -4.14
N SER A 533 23.37 -3.72 -3.55
CA SER A 533 23.22 -3.65 -2.09
C SER A 533 22.90 -4.99 -1.40
N ASP A 534 22.92 -6.12 -2.13
CA ASP A 534 22.60 -7.46 -1.59
C ASP A 534 23.34 -7.73 -0.26
N THR A 535 24.64 -7.42 -0.19
CA THR A 535 25.50 -7.72 0.98
C THR A 535 25.61 -6.59 2.00
N VAL A 536 24.98 -5.43 1.77
CA VAL A 536 25.14 -4.23 2.59
C VAL A 536 24.65 -4.44 4.03
N CYS A 537 23.56 -5.19 4.20
CA CYS A 537 23.00 -5.48 5.51
C CYS A 537 23.49 -6.80 6.15
N ASP A 538 24.20 -7.67 5.42
CA ASP A 538 24.74 -8.94 5.96
C ASP A 538 25.76 -8.70 7.09
N LEU A 539 26.47 -7.56 7.04
CA LEU A 539 27.52 -7.20 7.99
C LEU A 539 27.07 -6.11 9.00
N VAL A 540 25.81 -5.66 8.94
CA VAL A 540 25.29 -4.53 9.72
C VAL A 540 24.20 -5.02 10.68
N SER A 541 24.51 -5.00 11.98
CA SER A 541 23.56 -5.34 13.04
C SER A 541 23.10 -4.08 13.77
N CYS A 542 21.88 -3.62 13.46
CA CYS A 542 21.23 -2.53 14.18
C CYS A 542 20.79 -2.99 15.58
N ALA A 543 21.04 -2.17 16.60
CA ALA A 543 20.65 -2.40 17.98
C ALA A 543 19.16 -2.10 18.23
N ASN A 544 18.69 -2.44 19.44
CA ASN A 544 17.40 -2.01 19.99
C ASN A 544 16.15 -2.29 19.12
N GLY A 545 16.22 -3.31 18.25
CA GLY A 545 15.12 -3.67 17.34
C GLY A 545 15.05 -2.83 16.05
N GLY A 546 16.09 -2.05 15.75
CA GLY A 546 16.23 -1.40 14.44
C GLY A 546 16.45 -2.40 13.31
N VAL A 547 16.11 -1.97 12.10
CA VAL A 547 16.19 -2.80 10.88
C VAL A 547 17.19 -2.16 9.92
N CYS A 548 18.18 -2.92 9.43
CA CYS A 548 19.08 -2.40 8.40
C CYS A 548 18.32 -2.25 7.08
N PHE A 549 18.46 -1.09 6.44
CA PHE A 549 17.93 -0.81 5.11
C PHE A 549 19.03 -0.26 4.21
N ALA A 550 19.20 -0.85 3.04
CA ALA A 550 20.13 -0.34 2.03
C ALA A 550 19.58 0.92 1.34
N ASN A 551 20.07 2.09 1.75
CA ASN A 551 19.67 3.37 1.16
C ASN A 551 20.49 3.75 -0.08
N ARG A 552 21.59 3.03 -0.34
CA ARG A 552 22.47 3.15 -1.52
C ARG A 552 23.02 1.77 -1.90
N ALA A 553 23.60 1.68 -3.08
CA ALA A 553 24.26 0.48 -3.61
C ALA A 553 25.34 -0.11 -2.68
N ASP A 554 26.02 0.71 -1.86
CA ASP A 554 26.98 0.29 -0.84
C ASP A 554 26.83 1.06 0.49
N GLY A 555 25.63 1.60 0.75
CA GLY A 555 25.31 2.39 1.95
C GLY A 555 24.03 1.93 2.62
N TYR A 556 24.01 1.98 3.95
CA TYR A 556 22.86 1.62 4.77
C TYR A 556 22.32 2.80 5.56
N ILE A 557 21.13 2.60 6.13
CA ILE A 557 20.61 3.30 7.29
C ILE A 557 20.00 2.25 8.22
N CYS A 558 20.27 2.33 9.52
CA CYS A 558 19.50 1.58 10.49
C CYS A 558 18.19 2.34 10.75
N LEU A 559 17.06 1.67 10.52
CA LEU A 559 15.71 2.20 10.77
C LEU A 559 15.42 2.11 12.27
N CYS A 560 15.75 3.17 13.01
CA CYS A 560 15.71 3.16 14.47
C CYS A 560 14.30 3.34 15.02
N PRO A 561 13.77 2.43 15.85
CA PRO A 561 12.43 2.56 16.41
C PRO A 561 12.29 3.82 17.26
N LEU A 562 11.06 4.31 17.44
CA LEU A 562 10.80 5.49 18.29
C LEU A 562 11.49 5.36 19.66
N GLY A 563 12.24 6.39 20.04
CA GLY A 563 13.05 6.42 21.26
C GLY A 563 14.47 5.86 21.13
N PHE A 564 14.90 5.47 19.93
CA PHE A 564 16.29 5.07 19.63
C PHE A 564 16.88 5.88 18.48
N ARG A 565 18.21 6.09 18.52
CA ARG A 565 18.98 6.85 17.52
C ARG A 565 20.45 6.41 17.52
N GLY A 566 21.26 7.01 16.64
CA GLY A 566 22.64 6.61 16.36
C GLY A 566 22.73 5.84 15.05
N GLU A 567 23.94 5.67 14.51
CA GLU A 567 24.16 5.01 13.21
C GLU A 567 23.67 3.55 13.20
N LEU A 568 23.69 2.90 14.37
CA LEU A 568 23.24 1.54 14.63
C LEU A 568 22.08 1.50 15.63
N CYS A 569 21.38 2.60 15.88
CA CYS A 569 20.29 2.70 16.87
C CYS A 569 20.71 2.41 18.33
N GLU A 570 21.98 2.61 18.65
CA GLU A 570 22.63 2.27 19.91
C GLU A 570 22.23 3.17 21.09
N GLU A 571 21.84 4.43 20.84
CA GLU A 571 21.43 5.38 21.87
C GLU A 571 19.91 5.35 22.12
N SER A 572 19.50 5.26 23.38
CA SER A 572 18.11 5.41 23.81
C SER A 572 17.81 6.83 24.32
N PHE A 573 16.62 7.35 24.03
CA PHE A 573 16.17 8.66 24.48
C PHE A 573 14.64 8.73 24.67
N SER A 574 14.18 9.64 25.53
CA SER A 574 12.74 9.88 25.73
C SER A 574 12.19 10.81 24.64
N LEU A 575 11.42 10.25 23.70
CA LEU A 575 10.73 11.03 22.67
C LEU A 575 9.60 11.88 23.30
N SER A 576 9.73 13.20 23.17
CA SER A 576 8.82 14.19 23.80
C SER A 576 8.44 15.37 22.90
N SER A 577 9.17 15.62 21.81
CA SER A 577 8.86 16.67 20.83
C SER A 577 9.22 16.21 19.42
N PRO A 578 8.34 15.41 18.76
CA PRO A 578 8.65 14.68 17.52
C PRO A 578 9.12 15.57 16.36
N LEU A 579 10.37 15.36 15.95
CA LEU A 579 11.00 15.94 14.76
C LEU A 579 11.08 14.89 13.66
N PHE A 580 10.42 15.19 12.54
CA PHE A 580 10.48 14.43 11.30
C PHE A 580 11.47 15.12 10.34
N ASN A 581 12.18 14.34 9.53
CA ASN A 581 13.20 14.83 8.61
C ASN A 581 12.85 14.47 7.15
N GLU A 582 13.56 15.07 6.19
CA GLU A 582 13.33 14.85 4.75
C GLU A 582 13.68 13.44 4.24
N THR A 583 14.19 12.54 5.07
CA THR A 583 14.39 11.15 4.62
C THR A 583 13.04 10.47 4.49
N VAL A 584 12.85 9.70 3.40
CA VAL A 584 11.69 8.81 3.21
C VAL A 584 11.59 7.71 4.29
N PHE A 585 12.56 7.66 5.20
CA PHE A 585 12.70 6.69 6.29
C PHE A 585 12.36 7.29 7.67
N SER A 586 11.72 8.47 7.73
CA SER A 586 11.28 9.16 8.95
C SER A 586 9.75 9.18 9.04
N TYR A 587 9.15 8.31 9.85
CA TYR A 587 7.70 8.30 10.06
C TYR A 587 7.30 7.72 11.42
N ALA A 588 6.10 8.09 11.89
CA ALA A 588 5.40 7.44 12.99
C ALA A 588 4.12 6.75 12.47
N VAL A 589 3.67 5.72 13.17
CA VAL A 589 2.54 4.87 12.75
C VAL A 589 1.74 4.38 13.95
N LEU A 590 0.41 4.40 13.83
CA LEU A 590 -0.53 4.11 14.91
C LEU A 590 -1.70 3.23 14.44
N PRO A 591 -2.16 2.27 15.27
CA PRO A 591 -3.46 1.63 15.04
C PRO A 591 -4.60 2.63 15.29
N TRP A 592 -5.71 2.47 14.58
CA TRP A 592 -6.90 3.30 14.81
C TRP A 592 -7.45 3.08 16.25
N PRO A 593 -7.82 4.15 16.98
CA PRO A 593 -8.10 4.08 18.43
C PRO A 593 -9.40 3.35 18.83
N GLN A 594 -10.21 2.91 17.87
CA GLN A 594 -11.38 2.03 18.02
C GLN A 594 -11.53 1.16 16.75
N SER A 595 -12.42 0.16 16.78
CA SER A 595 -12.83 -0.58 15.59
C SER A 595 -13.31 0.37 14.48
N SER A 596 -12.68 0.35 13.31
CA SER A 596 -12.83 1.33 12.22
C SER A 596 -14.28 1.67 11.83
N GLN A 597 -15.19 0.71 12.00
CA GLN A 597 -16.63 0.81 11.75
C GLN A 597 -17.35 2.04 12.37
N SER A 598 -16.78 2.70 13.39
CA SER A 598 -17.40 3.88 14.03
C SER A 598 -16.91 5.24 13.50
N TYR A 599 -15.73 5.33 12.88
CA TYR A 599 -15.20 6.60 12.31
C TYR A 599 -15.66 6.88 10.87
N LEU A 600 -16.44 5.96 10.29
CA LEU A 600 -16.87 6.00 8.90
C LEU A 600 -17.74 7.22 8.55
N SER A 601 -18.52 7.76 9.51
CA SER A 601 -19.46 8.87 9.27
C SER A 601 -19.00 10.25 9.76
N PHE A 602 -18.19 10.32 10.82
CA PHE A 602 -17.60 11.56 11.35
C PHE A 602 -16.16 11.33 11.80
N MET A 603 -15.29 12.30 11.50
CA MET A 603 -13.95 12.40 12.07
C MET A 603 -13.50 13.86 12.18
N GLU A 604 -12.63 14.14 13.14
CA GLU A 604 -11.99 15.43 13.33
C GLU A 604 -10.55 15.25 13.80
N PHE A 605 -9.64 15.98 13.18
CA PHE A 605 -8.21 16.05 13.51
C PHE A 605 -7.85 17.47 13.94
N GLU A 606 -7.15 17.61 15.06
CA GLU A 606 -6.39 18.84 15.36
C GLU A 606 -4.88 18.53 15.38
N LEU A 607 -4.09 19.33 14.68
CA LEU A 607 -2.63 19.23 14.69
C LEU A 607 -2.01 20.57 15.11
N THR A 608 -0.89 20.50 15.85
CA THR A 608 0.02 21.65 16.02
C THR A 608 1.38 21.23 15.48
N PHE A 609 1.85 21.93 14.44
CA PHE A 609 3.01 21.55 13.66
C PHE A 609 3.86 22.77 13.25
N ARG A 610 5.11 22.51 12.85
CA ARG A 610 6.06 23.52 12.38
C ARG A 610 6.83 22.98 11.17
N PRO A 611 6.48 23.38 9.93
CA PRO A 611 7.12 22.87 8.72
C PRO A 611 8.46 23.56 8.47
N SER A 612 9.49 22.82 8.07
CA SER A 612 10.76 23.39 7.57
C SER A 612 10.90 23.29 6.05
N MET A 613 10.00 22.58 5.36
CA MET A 613 9.96 22.45 3.91
C MET A 613 8.58 22.77 3.32
N PRO A 614 8.48 23.21 2.04
CA PRO A 614 7.23 23.63 1.42
C PRO A 614 6.31 22.48 0.98
N ASP A 615 6.79 21.25 0.96
CA ASP A 615 6.01 20.05 0.63
C ASP A 615 6.21 18.96 1.70
N GLY A 616 5.21 18.10 1.91
CA GLY A 616 5.37 16.88 2.70
C GLY A 616 4.05 16.35 3.30
N MET A 617 3.95 15.04 3.52
CA MET A 617 2.76 14.42 4.10
C MET A 617 2.73 14.55 5.64
N LEU A 618 1.65 15.12 6.18
CA LEU A 618 1.40 15.23 7.62
C LEU A 618 0.70 13.98 8.18
N LEU A 619 -0.40 13.53 7.56
CA LEU A 619 -1.14 12.30 7.90
C LEU A 619 -1.52 11.49 6.65
N TYR A 620 -1.53 10.16 6.74
CA TYR A 620 -2.06 9.26 5.70
C TYR A 620 -2.70 7.98 6.28
N SER A 621 -3.79 7.52 5.66
CA SER A 621 -4.35 6.18 5.86
C SER A 621 -5.23 5.80 4.65
N ASP A 622 -5.31 4.52 4.30
CA ASP A 622 -6.13 4.02 3.20
C ASP A 622 -6.78 2.65 3.49
N ASP A 623 -7.56 2.14 2.53
CA ASP A 623 -7.94 0.73 2.48
C ASP A 623 -7.32 0.06 1.24
N ALA A 624 -6.72 -1.12 1.41
CA ALA A 624 -6.03 -1.81 0.31
C ALA A 624 -7.00 -2.37 -0.77
N GLY A 625 -8.25 -2.67 -0.41
CA GLY A 625 -9.25 -3.30 -1.28
C GLY A 625 -10.21 -2.34 -1.99
N SER A 626 -10.23 -1.05 -1.64
CA SER A 626 -11.08 -0.04 -2.27
C SER A 626 -10.31 1.20 -2.78
N GLY A 627 -11.05 2.21 -3.25
CA GLY A 627 -10.49 3.52 -3.62
C GLY A 627 -10.29 4.45 -2.42
N ASP A 628 -10.72 4.06 -1.23
CA ASP A 628 -10.79 4.90 -0.04
C ASP A 628 -9.40 5.28 0.49
N PHE A 629 -9.22 6.57 0.81
CA PHE A 629 -8.04 7.09 1.50
C PHE A 629 -8.33 8.42 2.18
N LEU A 630 -7.49 8.75 3.15
CA LEU A 630 -7.39 10.05 3.79
C LEU A 630 -5.92 10.49 3.81
N ALA A 631 -5.65 11.72 3.39
CA ALA A 631 -4.35 12.35 3.49
C ALA A 631 -4.47 13.82 3.93
N ILE A 632 -3.51 14.26 4.74
CA ILE A 632 -3.23 15.67 4.96
C ILE A 632 -1.80 15.91 4.47
N ASN A 633 -1.64 16.80 3.50
CA ASN A 633 -0.33 17.14 2.91
C ASN A 633 -0.07 18.64 2.99
N LEU A 634 1.21 19.00 2.89
CA LEU A 634 1.67 20.32 2.50
C LEU A 634 2.10 20.26 1.02
N VAL A 635 1.65 21.21 0.20
CA VAL A 635 1.95 21.27 -1.24
C VAL A 635 2.16 22.72 -1.66
N ASP A 636 3.40 23.10 -1.96
CA ASP A 636 3.84 24.50 -2.16
C ASP A 636 3.36 25.44 -1.04
N ARG A 637 3.61 25.06 0.23
CA ARG A 637 3.21 25.78 1.46
C ARG A 637 1.70 25.95 1.68
N TYR A 638 0.83 25.37 0.87
CA TYR A 638 -0.60 25.28 1.22
C TYR A 638 -0.88 23.93 1.88
N VAL A 639 -1.73 23.92 2.90
CA VAL A 639 -2.20 22.66 3.51
C VAL A 639 -3.34 22.12 2.67
N GLU A 640 -3.29 20.85 2.31
CA GLU A 640 -4.33 20.13 1.59
C GLU A 640 -4.86 18.95 2.39
N PHE A 641 -6.16 18.96 2.68
CA PHE A 641 -6.90 17.78 3.10
C PHE A 641 -7.49 17.09 1.88
N ARG A 642 -7.12 15.82 1.67
CA ARG A 642 -7.56 14.98 0.55
C ARG A 642 -8.22 13.72 1.08
N PHE A 643 -9.39 13.35 0.57
CA PHE A 643 -10.05 12.11 0.97
C PHE A 643 -10.98 11.59 -0.12
N ASP A 644 -11.11 10.27 -0.24
CA ASP A 644 -12.06 9.59 -1.12
C ASP A 644 -12.89 8.59 -0.32
N CYS A 645 -14.20 8.55 -0.59
CA CYS A 645 -15.18 7.65 0.03
C CYS A 645 -15.49 6.43 -0.86
N GLY A 646 -14.63 6.13 -1.84
CA GLY A 646 -14.82 5.05 -2.83
C GLY A 646 -15.60 5.46 -4.08
N SER A 647 -15.77 6.77 -4.35
CA SER A 647 -16.47 7.26 -5.56
C SER A 647 -15.95 8.57 -6.15
N GLY A 648 -14.78 9.04 -5.69
CA GLY A 648 -14.06 10.18 -6.23
C GLY A 648 -13.62 11.15 -5.13
N GLY A 649 -12.32 11.44 -5.07
CA GLY A 649 -11.73 12.20 -3.99
C GLY A 649 -12.08 13.69 -3.98
N SER A 650 -12.23 14.26 -2.78
CA SER A 650 -12.20 15.70 -2.55
C SER A 650 -10.77 16.18 -2.30
N VAL A 651 -10.49 17.44 -2.66
CA VAL A 651 -9.25 18.15 -2.33
C VAL A 651 -9.61 19.52 -1.78
N ILE A 652 -9.33 19.75 -0.50
CA ILE A 652 -9.60 21.01 0.21
C ILE A 652 -8.27 21.64 0.55
N ARG A 653 -7.98 22.82 -0.01
CA ARG A 653 -6.71 23.54 0.13
C ARG A 653 -6.91 24.77 1.03
N SER A 654 -5.89 25.14 1.81
CA SER A 654 -5.89 26.37 2.62
C SER A 654 -6.10 27.63 1.76
N GLU A 655 -6.62 28.70 2.35
CA GLU A 655 -6.88 29.96 1.64
C GLU A 655 -5.55 30.65 1.26
N GLU A 656 -4.57 30.62 2.17
CA GLU A 656 -3.25 31.21 1.98
C GLU A 656 -2.12 30.20 2.23
N GLN A 657 -0.90 30.54 1.78
CA GLN A 657 0.32 29.81 2.12
C GLN A 657 0.67 30.00 3.59
N ILE A 658 1.06 28.92 4.27
CA ILE A 658 1.65 28.99 5.61
C ILE A 658 3.11 29.41 5.53
N SER A 659 3.64 29.91 6.64
CA SER A 659 5.06 30.26 6.76
C SER A 659 5.88 29.02 7.09
N LEU A 660 7.17 29.05 6.72
CA LEU A 660 8.13 28.01 7.12
C LEU A 660 8.80 28.40 8.43
N ASP A 661 9.20 27.39 9.20
CA ASP A 661 9.80 27.47 10.53
C ASP A 661 8.98 28.24 11.57
N THR A 662 7.67 28.32 11.38
CA THR A 662 6.67 28.89 12.32
C THR A 662 5.68 27.84 12.80
N TRP A 663 5.10 28.05 13.99
CA TRP A 663 4.05 27.18 14.53
C TRP A 663 2.70 27.45 13.88
N HIS A 664 2.03 26.39 13.47
CA HIS A 664 0.70 26.42 12.87
C HIS A 664 -0.26 25.46 13.59
N GLU A 665 -1.52 25.87 13.73
CA GLU A 665 -2.62 25.05 14.23
C GLU A 665 -3.57 24.69 13.09
N LEU A 666 -3.70 23.40 12.80
CA LEU A 666 -4.57 22.86 11.76
C LEU A 666 -5.78 22.18 12.42
N LYS A 667 -6.98 22.50 11.94
CA LYS A 667 -8.20 21.75 12.21
C LYS A 667 -8.76 21.19 10.91
N VAL A 668 -9.05 19.91 10.89
CA VAL A 668 -9.69 19.23 9.76
C VAL A 668 -10.84 18.38 10.29
N SER A 669 -12.04 18.53 9.75
CA SER A 669 -13.15 17.63 10.04
C SER A 669 -13.79 17.10 8.77
N ARG A 670 -14.43 15.94 8.87
CA ARG A 670 -15.23 15.33 7.80
C ARG A 670 -16.50 14.75 8.38
N THR A 671 -17.64 15.18 7.85
CA THR A 671 -18.97 14.64 8.13
C THR A 671 -19.56 14.12 6.83
N ALA A 672 -19.74 12.80 6.74
CA ALA A 672 -20.10 12.11 5.49
C ALA A 672 -19.17 12.51 4.32
N LYS A 673 -19.70 13.11 3.26
CA LYS A 673 -18.91 13.63 2.12
C LYS A 673 -18.30 15.00 2.36
N SER A 674 -18.83 15.78 3.30
CA SER A 674 -18.38 17.15 3.55
C SER A 674 -17.10 17.13 4.38
N GLY A 675 -16.06 17.78 3.89
CA GLY A 675 -14.85 18.08 4.63
C GLY A 675 -14.75 19.59 4.91
N ILE A 676 -14.10 19.93 6.02
CA ILE A 676 -13.74 21.29 6.40
C ILE A 676 -12.25 21.29 6.79
N LEU A 677 -11.48 22.26 6.30
CA LEU A 677 -10.09 22.51 6.68
C LEU A 677 -9.97 23.97 7.14
N GLN A 678 -9.31 24.20 8.27
CA GLN A 678 -8.94 25.54 8.74
C GLN A 678 -7.49 25.51 9.26
N VAL A 679 -6.72 26.52 8.88
CA VAL A 679 -5.35 26.74 9.38
C VAL A 679 -5.30 28.07 10.13
N ASP A 680 -4.75 28.06 11.35
CA ASP A 680 -4.61 29.20 12.23
C ASP A 680 -5.92 30.02 12.37
N SER A 681 -5.89 31.28 11.93
CA SER A 681 -7.05 32.18 11.83
C SER A 681 -7.48 32.44 10.38
N GLN A 682 -7.02 31.65 9.41
CA GLN A 682 -7.56 31.67 8.05
C GLN A 682 -9.04 31.28 8.05
N ARG A 683 -9.76 31.59 6.96
CA ARG A 683 -11.14 31.16 6.79
C ARG A 683 -11.24 29.62 6.74
N PRO A 684 -12.27 29.01 7.35
CA PRO A 684 -12.60 27.61 7.08
C PRO A 684 -12.93 27.40 5.60
N MET A 685 -12.23 26.46 4.97
CA MET A 685 -12.41 26.02 3.60
C MET A 685 -13.19 24.71 3.58
N GLU A 686 -14.27 24.66 2.79
CA GLU A 686 -15.16 23.51 2.69
C GLU A 686 -15.00 22.80 1.34
N GLY A 687 -15.27 21.49 1.32
CA GLY A 687 -15.31 20.69 0.10
C GLY A 687 -16.12 19.42 0.29
N ILE A 688 -16.47 18.76 -0.82
CA ILE A 688 -17.35 17.60 -0.83
C ILE A 688 -16.70 16.51 -1.69
N ALA A 689 -16.67 15.25 -1.22
CA ALA A 689 -16.24 14.11 -2.02
C ALA A 689 -17.26 13.76 -3.12
N GLU A 690 -16.77 13.28 -4.26
CA GLU A 690 -17.59 12.95 -5.42
C GLU A 690 -18.37 11.63 -5.27
N GLY A 691 -19.44 11.52 -6.06
CA GLY A 691 -20.24 10.32 -6.16
C GLY A 691 -21.16 10.10 -4.96
N ALA A 692 -21.65 8.88 -4.80
CA ALA A 692 -22.77 8.58 -3.92
C ALA A 692 -22.37 8.19 -2.47
N PHE A 693 -21.17 7.68 -2.21
CA PHE A 693 -20.79 7.14 -0.89
C PHE A 693 -20.52 8.23 0.18
N THR A 694 -20.93 7.96 1.41
CA THR A 694 -20.76 8.85 2.58
C THR A 694 -19.79 8.31 3.63
N GLN A 695 -19.43 7.04 3.53
CA GLN A 695 -18.53 6.36 4.44
C GLN A 695 -17.14 6.29 3.82
N ILE A 696 -16.10 6.36 4.65
CA ILE A 696 -14.71 6.11 4.25
C ILE A 696 -14.18 4.95 5.10
N ASN A 697 -13.77 3.87 4.45
CA ASN A 697 -13.04 2.79 5.10
C ASN A 697 -11.54 3.08 5.07
N CYS A 698 -10.87 2.99 6.20
CA CYS A 698 -9.41 3.01 6.28
C CYS A 698 -8.97 1.84 7.16
N SER A 699 -8.45 0.79 6.53
CA SER A 699 -7.96 -0.41 7.21
C SER A 699 -6.45 -0.38 7.48
N SER A 700 -5.71 0.50 6.81
CA SER A 700 -4.32 0.77 7.13
C SER A 700 -4.19 1.38 8.54
N PRO A 701 -3.02 1.25 9.18
CA PRO A 701 -2.63 2.15 10.26
C PRO A 701 -2.66 3.62 9.82
N LEU A 702 -2.82 4.54 10.78
CA LEU A 702 -2.62 5.97 10.56
C LEU A 702 -1.12 6.26 10.59
N TYR A 703 -0.58 6.71 9.46
CA TYR A 703 0.79 7.16 9.31
C TYR A 703 0.90 8.67 9.55
N ILE A 704 2.03 9.09 10.12
CA ILE A 704 2.33 10.48 10.50
C ILE A 704 3.73 10.86 10.01
N GLY A 705 3.84 12.00 9.33
CA GLY A 705 5.09 12.59 8.83
C GLY A 705 5.72 11.86 7.63
N GLY A 706 5.41 10.59 7.41
CA GLY A 706 5.86 9.82 6.26
C GLY A 706 5.21 8.44 6.16
N VAL A 707 5.55 7.68 5.12
CA VAL A 707 5.14 6.27 4.94
C VAL A 707 6.36 5.40 4.66
N PRO A 708 6.32 4.09 4.96
CA PRO A 708 7.41 3.17 4.61
C PRO A 708 7.64 3.04 3.09
N GLU A 709 6.59 3.14 2.28
CA GLU A 709 6.66 2.91 0.83
C GLU A 709 5.72 3.86 0.08
N TYR A 710 6.26 5.00 -0.40
CA TYR A 710 5.50 6.03 -1.11
C TYR A 710 4.82 5.51 -2.40
N ASP A 711 5.49 4.62 -3.13
CA ASP A 711 4.99 4.02 -4.38
C ASP A 711 3.71 3.18 -4.22
N LYS A 712 3.40 2.74 -2.98
CA LYS A 712 2.19 1.95 -2.67
C LYS A 712 0.98 2.81 -2.29
N THR A 713 1.15 4.11 -2.10
CA THR A 713 0.04 5.01 -1.72
C THR A 713 -0.93 5.28 -2.88
N LYS A 714 -2.18 5.63 -2.59
CA LYS A 714 -3.16 6.00 -3.62
C LYS A 714 -2.69 7.25 -4.35
N ARG A 715 -2.47 7.19 -5.67
CA ARG A 715 -1.90 8.30 -6.47
C ARG A 715 -2.67 9.64 -6.34
N THR A 716 -3.98 9.59 -6.11
CA THR A 716 -4.87 10.75 -5.89
C THR A 716 -4.68 11.42 -4.52
N ALA A 717 -4.13 10.70 -3.54
CA ALA A 717 -3.89 11.18 -2.18
C ALA A 717 -2.74 12.19 -2.06
N GLY A 718 -1.90 12.35 -3.09
CA GLY A 718 -0.82 13.36 -3.11
C GLY A 718 0.38 13.07 -2.21
N VAL A 719 0.47 11.87 -1.61
CA VAL A 719 1.57 11.47 -0.72
C VAL A 719 2.82 11.15 -1.53
N ILE A 720 3.60 12.19 -1.86
CA ILE A 720 4.76 12.11 -2.76
C ILE A 720 6.09 12.36 -2.02
N LYS A 721 6.05 12.99 -0.83
CA LYS A 721 7.23 13.37 -0.02
C LYS A 721 7.00 13.18 1.48
N PRO A 722 8.04 12.90 2.28
CA PRO A 722 7.99 13.02 3.74
C PRO A 722 7.83 14.49 4.15
N PHE A 723 7.29 14.70 5.34
CA PHE A 723 7.25 16.00 6.01
C PHE A 723 8.52 16.22 6.82
N SER A 724 9.13 17.40 6.64
CA SER A 724 10.27 17.87 7.41
C SER A 724 9.81 18.97 8.36
N GLY A 725 10.07 18.79 9.66
CA GLY A 725 9.61 19.69 10.71
C GLY A 725 9.09 18.97 11.94
N ILE A 726 8.41 19.72 12.81
CA ILE A 726 7.93 19.23 14.12
C ILE A 726 6.43 18.97 14.07
N ILE A 727 5.96 17.85 14.63
CA ILE A 727 4.53 17.62 14.92
C ILE A 727 4.40 17.40 16.43
N GLN A 728 3.84 18.40 17.12
CA GLN A 728 3.86 18.49 18.58
C GLN A 728 2.55 18.01 19.24
N LYS A 729 1.42 18.22 18.56
CA LYS A 729 0.09 17.80 19.00
C LYS A 729 -0.59 17.08 17.84
N LEU A 730 -1.19 15.94 18.16
CA LEU A 730 -2.21 15.29 17.34
C LEU A 730 -3.41 14.98 18.25
N VAL A 731 -4.60 15.36 17.80
CA VAL A 731 -5.89 14.98 18.39
C VAL A 731 -6.73 14.35 17.29
N LEU A 732 -7.41 13.25 17.60
CA LEU A 732 -8.40 12.60 16.74
C LEU A 732 -9.69 12.42 17.54
N ASN A 733 -10.78 13.10 17.13
CA ASN A 733 -12.07 13.09 17.81
C ASN A 733 -11.95 13.35 19.33
N ASP A 734 -11.39 14.50 19.70
CA ASP A 734 -11.05 14.95 21.06
C ASP A 734 -10.01 14.10 21.83
N ARG A 735 -9.68 12.90 21.34
CA ARG A 735 -8.65 12.05 21.93
C ARG A 735 -7.27 12.58 21.54
N THR A 736 -6.49 13.05 22.52
CA THR A 736 -5.07 13.35 22.28
C THR A 736 -4.32 12.06 21.98
N ILE A 737 -3.59 12.05 20.87
CA ILE A 737 -2.87 10.89 20.36
C ILE A 737 -1.37 11.10 20.61
N PRO A 738 -0.79 10.47 21.65
CA PRO A 738 0.64 10.63 21.95
C PRO A 738 1.49 9.92 20.89
N ILE A 739 2.48 10.63 20.36
CA ILE A 739 3.52 10.08 19.49
C ILE A 739 4.75 9.79 20.36
N THR A 740 4.66 8.74 21.18
CA THR A 740 5.68 8.39 22.18
C THR A 740 6.01 6.90 22.19
N THR A 741 7.14 6.55 22.81
CA THR A 741 7.59 5.18 23.01
C THR A 741 6.51 4.31 23.68
N GLY A 742 6.02 3.29 22.98
CA GLY A 742 4.99 2.36 23.49
C GLY A 742 3.54 2.80 23.29
N SER A 743 3.28 4.00 22.76
CA SER A 743 1.96 4.41 22.27
C SER A 743 1.88 4.38 20.74
N ALA A 744 2.97 4.78 20.07
CA ALA A 744 3.15 4.73 18.62
C ALA A 744 4.28 3.75 18.23
N GLY A 745 4.20 3.21 17.02
CA GLY A 745 5.35 2.70 16.29
C GLY A 745 5.92 3.78 15.38
N GLY A 746 7.04 3.50 14.72
CA GLY A 746 7.70 4.45 13.82
C GLY A 746 9.21 4.26 13.78
N VAL A 747 9.87 4.93 12.83
CA VAL A 747 11.32 4.88 12.63
C VAL A 747 11.92 6.27 12.38
N ASN A 748 13.14 6.47 12.87
CA ASN A 748 14.00 7.66 12.69
C ASN A 748 13.40 9.03 13.09
N VAL A 749 12.32 9.05 13.88
CA VAL A 749 11.75 10.28 14.43
C VAL A 749 12.57 10.73 15.64
N ALA A 750 13.16 11.92 15.56
CA ALA A 750 14.02 12.49 16.58
C ALA A 750 13.24 13.38 17.57
N ASN A 751 13.94 13.93 18.57
CA ASN A 751 13.46 15.08 19.32
C ASN A 751 13.90 16.39 18.63
N SER A 752 13.01 17.38 18.55
CA SER A 752 13.37 18.75 18.22
C SER A 752 14.07 19.46 19.38
N ALA A 753 14.70 20.61 19.10
CA ALA A 753 15.27 21.48 20.14
C ALA A 753 14.12 22.15 20.94
N HIS A 754 13.67 21.50 22.00
CA HIS A 754 12.48 21.90 22.78
C HIS A 754 12.67 21.62 24.28
N PRO A 755 12.24 22.51 25.19
CA PRO A 755 12.50 22.34 26.63
C PRO A 755 12.04 21.01 27.25
N CYS A 756 10.98 20.36 26.76
CA CYS A 756 10.55 19.07 27.32
C CYS A 756 11.58 17.95 27.16
N VAL A 757 12.55 18.08 26.23
CA VAL A 757 13.63 17.11 26.04
C VAL A 757 14.56 17.06 27.25
N GLU A 758 14.73 18.18 27.95
CA GLU A 758 15.52 18.28 29.20
C GLU A 758 14.77 17.74 30.43
N SER A 759 13.57 17.16 30.24
CA SER A 759 12.70 16.65 31.31
C SER A 759 12.45 17.65 32.47
N PRO A 760 11.98 18.89 32.18
CA PRO A 760 12.00 20.02 33.11
C PRO A 760 10.87 20.01 34.17
N CYS A 761 10.20 18.87 34.35
CA CYS A 761 9.12 18.70 35.32
C CYS A 761 9.60 17.76 36.44
N ALA A 762 9.84 18.32 37.62
CA ALA A 762 10.34 17.59 38.78
C ALA A 762 9.33 16.58 39.33
N ASN A 763 9.80 15.71 40.23
CA ASN A 763 8.96 14.85 41.09
C ASN A 763 7.97 13.93 40.34
N GLY A 764 8.30 13.51 39.11
CA GLY A 764 7.39 12.70 38.27
C GLY A 764 6.30 13.50 37.55
N GLY A 765 6.45 14.83 37.47
CA GLY A 765 5.65 15.69 36.59
C GLY A 765 5.81 15.30 35.12
N THR A 766 4.71 15.35 34.38
CA THR A 766 4.70 14.98 32.95
C THR A 766 4.82 16.24 32.10
N CYS A 767 5.89 16.38 31.29
CA CYS A 767 6.06 17.55 30.44
C CYS A 767 5.14 17.49 29.23
N ARG A 768 4.41 18.59 28.98
CA ARG A 768 3.59 18.78 27.78
C ARG A 768 4.16 19.92 26.95
N PRO A 769 4.62 19.66 25.72
CA PRO A 769 5.16 20.68 24.84
C PRO A 769 4.04 21.59 24.33
N LYS A 770 4.34 22.88 24.16
CA LYS A 770 3.37 23.91 23.73
C LYS A 770 4.09 25.05 22.99
N TRP A 771 4.08 24.98 21.67
CA TRP A 771 4.93 25.77 20.77
C TRP A 771 6.39 25.70 21.24
N ASP A 772 7.11 26.80 21.38
CA ASP A 772 8.49 26.80 21.91
C ASP A 772 8.56 26.72 23.47
N GLY A 773 7.40 26.68 24.13
CA GLY A 773 7.25 26.55 25.58
C GLY A 773 6.74 25.17 26.04
N TYR A 774 6.43 25.07 27.33
CA TYR A 774 5.90 23.85 27.93
C TYR A 774 5.06 24.14 29.17
N GLU A 775 4.23 23.15 29.53
CA GLU A 775 3.48 23.11 30.77
C GLU A 775 3.67 21.73 31.42
N CYS A 776 3.73 21.64 32.74
CA CYS A 776 3.84 20.38 33.45
C CYS A 776 2.47 19.90 33.96
N ASP A 777 2.19 18.61 33.85
CA ASP A 777 1.08 17.94 34.54
C ASP A 777 1.61 17.29 35.83
N CYS A 778 1.43 17.97 36.97
CA CYS A 778 2.03 17.61 38.25
C CYS A 778 1.24 16.52 38.99
N PRO A 779 1.92 15.51 39.60
CA PRO A 779 1.26 14.50 40.43
C PRO A 779 0.73 15.09 41.75
N LEU A 780 -0.22 14.39 42.37
CA LEU A 780 -0.78 14.76 43.66
C LEU A 780 0.33 14.97 44.72
N GLY A 781 0.19 16.04 45.50
CA GLY A 781 1.21 16.47 46.47
C GLY A 781 2.30 17.41 45.92
N TYR A 782 2.28 17.75 44.61
CA TYR A 782 3.25 18.67 44.00
C TYR A 782 2.61 19.77 43.13
N ASP A 783 3.14 20.99 43.26
CA ASP A 783 2.70 22.20 42.55
C ASP A 783 3.93 23.01 42.04
N GLY A 784 3.67 24.11 41.34
CA GLY A 784 4.63 25.00 40.72
C GLY A 784 4.76 24.72 39.23
N ARG A 785 5.25 25.71 38.48
CA ARG A 785 5.44 25.64 37.01
C ARG A 785 6.22 24.40 36.54
N HIS A 786 7.05 23.83 37.42
CA HIS A 786 7.93 22.69 37.16
C HIS A 786 7.66 21.53 38.15
N CYS A 787 6.50 21.51 38.82
CA CYS A 787 6.15 20.56 39.89
C CYS A 787 7.16 20.52 41.05
N GLN A 788 7.92 21.61 41.23
CA GLN A 788 9.09 21.67 42.10
C GLN A 788 8.76 21.98 43.57
N LYS A 789 7.52 22.40 43.86
CA LYS A 789 7.04 22.63 45.23
C LYS A 789 6.34 21.36 45.72
N ALA A 790 6.84 20.75 46.79
CA ALA A 790 6.02 19.85 47.58
C ALA A 790 4.91 20.67 48.26
N VAL A 791 3.68 20.15 48.28
CA VAL A 791 2.57 20.79 48.99
C VAL A 791 2.63 20.35 50.45
N THR A 792 3.23 21.20 51.29
CA THR A 792 3.57 20.88 52.69
C THR A 792 2.43 21.11 53.68
N GLU A 793 1.38 21.82 53.27
CA GLU A 793 0.15 22.01 54.04
C GLU A 793 -0.94 21.07 53.49
N ALA A 794 -1.78 20.52 54.35
CA ALA A 794 -2.86 19.63 53.92
C ALA A 794 -3.85 20.39 53.01
N ILE A 795 -4.16 19.83 51.84
CA ILE A 795 -5.09 20.45 50.88
C ILE A 795 -6.54 20.19 51.35
N GLU A 796 -7.01 20.98 52.32
CA GLU A 796 -8.38 20.90 52.84
C GLU A 796 -9.44 21.15 51.74
N ILE A 797 -9.11 22.02 50.78
CA ILE A 797 -9.98 22.39 49.65
C ILE A 797 -9.17 22.34 48.35
N PRO A 798 -9.33 21.32 47.51
CA PRO A 798 -8.65 21.24 46.22
C PRO A 798 -9.22 22.24 45.20
N GLN A 799 -8.30 22.89 44.50
CA GLN A 799 -8.51 23.67 43.28
C GLN A 799 -8.26 22.79 42.04
N PHE A 800 -9.06 23.01 41.01
CA PHE A 800 -9.01 22.34 39.72
C PHE A 800 -8.88 23.41 38.61
N ILE A 801 -8.00 23.16 37.64
CA ILE A 801 -7.65 24.09 36.55
C ILE A 801 -8.12 23.59 35.18
N GLY A 802 -9.29 22.93 35.12
CA GLY A 802 -9.89 22.41 33.88
C GLY A 802 -9.22 21.14 33.31
N ARG A 803 -7.97 20.87 33.68
CA ARG A 803 -7.24 19.62 33.40
C ARG A 803 -6.80 18.85 34.65
N SER A 804 -7.36 19.22 35.81
CA SER A 804 -7.09 18.55 37.08
C SER A 804 -8.05 17.41 37.31
N TYR A 805 -7.64 16.41 38.09
CA TYR A 805 -8.55 15.38 38.60
C TYR A 805 -8.06 14.81 39.93
N LEU A 806 -9.01 14.30 40.71
CA LEU A 806 -8.78 13.34 41.80
C LEU A 806 -9.56 12.06 41.47
N ASN A 807 -8.97 10.89 41.70
CA ASN A 807 -9.65 9.61 41.55
C ASN A 807 -9.69 8.81 42.86
N TYR A 808 -10.66 7.91 42.95
CA TYR A 808 -10.91 7.08 44.13
C TYR A 808 -11.35 5.70 43.65
N ASP A 809 -10.64 4.65 44.06
CA ASP A 809 -10.91 3.24 43.72
C ASP A 809 -11.34 2.40 44.94
N ASN A 810 -11.17 2.92 46.16
CA ASN A 810 -11.53 2.26 47.41
C ASN A 810 -12.97 1.73 47.37
N SER A 811 -13.12 0.41 47.57
CA SER A 811 -14.39 -0.28 47.39
C SER A 811 -15.54 0.28 48.25
N ASP A 812 -15.26 0.90 49.40
CA ASP A 812 -16.27 1.45 50.29
C ASP A 812 -16.76 2.84 49.88
N ILE A 813 -15.91 3.62 49.21
CA ILE A 813 -16.33 4.81 48.45
C ILE A 813 -17.19 4.35 47.26
N LEU A 814 -16.70 3.39 46.47
CA LEU A 814 -17.38 2.91 45.26
C LEU A 814 -18.77 2.31 45.53
N LYS A 815 -18.94 1.55 46.61
CA LYS A 815 -20.26 1.01 47.04
C LYS A 815 -21.27 2.13 47.33
N ARG A 816 -20.84 3.25 47.93
CA ARG A 816 -21.72 4.36 48.35
C ARG A 816 -22.23 5.23 47.19
N VAL A 817 -21.55 5.20 46.04
CA VAL A 817 -22.02 5.87 44.81
C VAL A 817 -22.86 4.95 43.90
N SER A 818 -22.68 3.64 43.97
CA SER A 818 -23.34 2.60 43.14
C SER A 818 -24.68 2.11 43.69
N GLY A 819 -25.28 1.09 43.04
CA GLY A 819 -26.38 0.31 43.60
C GLY A 819 -27.77 0.92 43.36
N SER A 820 -28.73 0.63 44.24
CA SER A 820 -30.13 1.07 44.06
C SER A 820 -30.38 2.52 44.46
N ARG A 821 -29.54 3.12 45.31
CA ARG A 821 -29.70 4.47 45.85
C ARG A 821 -28.36 5.19 45.92
N THR A 822 -28.33 6.44 45.47
CA THR A 822 -27.15 7.32 45.54
C THR A 822 -27.58 8.63 46.23
N ASN A 823 -26.75 9.18 47.11
CA ASN A 823 -26.95 10.52 47.67
C ASN A 823 -25.58 11.19 47.79
N LEU A 824 -25.49 12.40 47.24
CA LEU A 824 -24.29 13.22 47.14
C LEU A 824 -24.64 14.60 47.70
N PHE A 825 -23.83 15.09 48.63
CA PHE A 825 -23.83 16.48 49.04
C PHE A 825 -22.43 17.05 48.85
N MET A 826 -22.30 18.22 48.23
CA MET A 826 -21.01 18.88 48.04
C MET A 826 -21.19 20.39 47.98
N ARG A 827 -20.09 21.13 48.17
CA ARG A 827 -19.99 22.54 47.80
C ARG A 827 -19.00 22.68 46.66
N PHE A 828 -19.29 23.55 45.70
CA PHE A 828 -18.34 23.92 44.65
C PHE A 828 -18.33 25.43 44.42
N LYS A 829 -17.24 25.95 43.87
CA LYS A 829 -17.18 27.25 43.20
C LYS A 829 -16.56 27.08 41.82
N SER A 830 -17.04 27.80 40.81
CA SER A 830 -16.51 27.76 39.44
C SER A 830 -16.35 29.16 38.88
N THR A 831 -15.35 29.36 38.01
CA THR A 831 -15.22 30.56 37.17
C THR A 831 -15.44 30.25 35.68
N ALA A 832 -15.61 28.97 35.31
CA ALA A 832 -15.99 28.54 33.96
C ALA A 832 -17.48 28.18 33.89
N LYS A 833 -18.10 28.42 32.73
CA LYS A 833 -19.47 28.01 32.42
C LYS A 833 -19.62 26.52 32.13
N ASP A 834 -18.52 25.87 31.76
CA ASP A 834 -18.46 24.50 31.31
C ASP A 834 -17.37 23.76 32.08
N GLY A 835 -17.65 22.52 32.49
CA GLY A 835 -16.68 21.70 33.18
C GLY A 835 -17.28 20.52 33.93
N LEU A 836 -16.65 19.36 33.82
CA LEU A 836 -17.00 18.16 34.58
C LEU A 836 -16.64 18.31 36.07
N LEU A 837 -17.62 18.19 36.96
CA LEU A 837 -17.42 18.22 38.41
C LEU A 837 -17.24 16.80 39.00
N LEU A 838 -17.93 15.80 38.46
CA LEU A 838 -17.90 14.42 38.93
C LEU A 838 -18.21 13.46 37.80
N TRP A 839 -17.46 12.36 37.70
CA TRP A 839 -17.76 11.24 36.80
C TRP A 839 -17.56 9.89 37.47
N ARG A 840 -18.43 8.94 37.14
CA ARG A 840 -18.17 7.52 37.24
C ARG A 840 -18.98 6.78 36.16
N GLY A 841 -18.33 5.95 35.37
CA GLY A 841 -18.93 5.21 34.26
C GLY A 841 -17.91 4.28 33.61
N ASP A 842 -18.38 3.23 32.94
CA ASP A 842 -17.51 2.27 32.24
C ASP A 842 -16.70 2.96 31.12
N SER A 843 -15.48 2.45 30.87
CA SER A 843 -14.51 3.00 29.91
C SER A 843 -13.99 1.91 28.95
N PRO A 844 -14.07 2.09 27.61
CA PRO A 844 -14.81 3.13 26.91
C PRO A 844 -16.34 2.98 27.09
N MET A 845 -17.06 4.09 27.02
CA MET A 845 -18.50 4.15 27.23
C MET A 845 -19.25 3.45 26.08
N ARG A 846 -19.96 2.36 26.39
CA ARG A 846 -20.77 1.63 25.40
C ARG A 846 -22.18 2.26 25.31
N PRO A 847 -22.90 2.10 24.19
CA PRO A 847 -24.32 2.48 24.12
C PRO A 847 -25.11 1.82 25.27
N ASN A 848 -25.88 2.64 25.98
CA ASN A 848 -26.60 2.26 27.20
C ASN A 848 -25.75 1.80 28.41
N SER A 849 -24.44 2.05 28.47
CA SER A 849 -23.65 1.85 29.70
C SER A 849 -24.21 2.62 30.89
N ASP A 850 -24.13 2.02 32.09
CA ASP A 850 -24.40 2.70 33.35
C ASP A 850 -23.35 3.79 33.59
N PHE A 851 -23.80 4.96 34.03
CA PHE A 851 -22.92 6.05 34.44
C PHE A 851 -23.63 6.99 35.42
N LEU A 852 -22.84 7.83 36.08
CA LEU A 852 -23.24 8.87 37.01
C LEU A 852 -22.31 10.08 36.79
N SER A 853 -22.87 11.24 36.49
CA SER A 853 -22.10 12.45 36.24
C SER A 853 -22.72 13.69 36.86
N MET A 854 -21.87 14.68 37.13
CA MET A 854 -22.28 16.04 37.47
C MET A 854 -21.33 17.01 36.81
N GLY A 855 -21.85 18.09 36.23
CA GLY A 855 -21.03 19.08 35.54
C GLY A 855 -21.79 20.36 35.22
N LEU A 856 -21.03 21.38 34.84
CA LEU A 856 -21.55 22.63 34.29
C LEU A 856 -21.55 22.56 32.76
N GLN A 857 -22.63 23.06 32.15
CA GLN A 857 -22.76 23.23 30.71
C GLN A 857 -23.56 24.52 30.45
N ASP A 858 -23.02 25.44 29.65
CA ASP A 858 -23.58 26.79 29.42
C ASP A 858 -23.88 27.60 30.71
N GLY A 859 -23.23 27.24 31.83
CA GLY A 859 -23.45 27.80 33.17
C GLY A 859 -24.58 27.14 33.98
N ALA A 860 -25.35 26.22 33.39
CA ALA A 860 -26.33 25.40 34.11
C ALA A 860 -25.66 24.18 34.75
N LEU A 861 -26.11 23.79 35.95
CA LEU A 861 -25.64 22.57 36.61
C LEU A 861 -26.51 21.38 36.20
N ILE A 862 -25.86 20.34 35.66
CA ILE A 862 -26.50 19.10 35.23
C ILE A 862 -26.06 17.96 36.16
N PHE A 863 -27.03 17.22 36.68
CA PHE A 863 -26.82 15.91 37.29
C PHE A 863 -27.41 14.84 36.36
N SER A 864 -26.59 13.91 35.90
CA SER A 864 -27.00 12.88 34.93
C SER A 864 -26.63 11.47 35.39
N TYR A 865 -27.43 10.49 34.98
CA TYR A 865 -27.16 9.07 35.20
C TYR A 865 -27.93 8.20 34.21
N ASN A 866 -27.38 7.02 33.90
CA ASN A 866 -28.02 5.96 33.13
C ASN A 866 -27.99 4.63 33.91
N LEU A 867 -29.00 3.80 33.66
CA LEU A 867 -29.26 2.51 34.31
C LEU A 867 -29.58 1.45 33.24
N GLY A 868 -28.76 1.32 32.20
CA GLY A 868 -28.96 0.31 31.15
C GLY A 868 -30.16 0.54 30.21
N SER A 869 -30.71 1.75 30.12
CA SER A 869 -31.96 2.00 29.34
C SER A 869 -32.13 3.43 28.80
N GLY A 870 -31.15 4.31 28.99
CA GLY A 870 -31.17 5.72 28.58
C GLY A 870 -30.94 6.66 29.76
N ALA A 871 -30.31 7.80 29.52
CA ALA A 871 -29.92 8.74 30.57
C ALA A 871 -31.08 9.61 31.08
N ALA A 872 -31.06 9.93 32.37
CA ALA A 872 -31.83 11.02 32.96
C ALA A 872 -30.94 12.24 33.14
N ASN A 873 -31.31 13.37 32.53
CA ASN A 873 -30.60 14.65 32.71
C ASN A 873 -31.45 15.58 33.60
N ILE A 874 -30.95 15.92 34.79
CA ILE A 874 -31.61 16.85 35.72
C ILE A 874 -30.83 18.15 35.73
N VAL A 875 -31.40 19.18 35.09
CA VAL A 875 -30.77 20.49 34.88
C VAL A 875 -31.33 21.50 35.89
N VAL A 876 -30.45 22.30 36.49
CA VAL A 876 -30.78 23.54 37.21
C VAL A 876 -30.06 24.69 36.52
N ASN A 877 -30.79 25.73 36.11
CA ASN A 877 -30.21 26.94 35.53
C ASN A 877 -29.96 27.96 36.66
N GLY A 878 -28.81 28.62 36.64
CA GLY A 878 -28.40 29.61 37.63
C GLY A 878 -27.07 30.26 37.26
N THR A 879 -26.52 31.11 38.13
CA THR A 879 -25.25 31.82 37.89
C THR A 879 -24.09 31.06 38.54
N PHE A 880 -23.89 29.80 38.16
CA PHE A 880 -22.98 28.88 38.84
C PHE A 880 -21.49 29.00 38.48
N SER A 881 -21.16 29.99 37.63
CA SER A 881 -19.80 30.33 37.19
C SER A 881 -19.36 31.71 37.70
N ASP A 882 -19.91 32.18 38.83
CA ASP A 882 -19.71 33.53 39.36
C ASP A 882 -18.57 33.64 40.40
N GLY A 883 -17.80 32.56 40.58
CA GLY A 883 -16.72 32.44 41.57
C GLY A 883 -17.16 32.15 43.00
N LYS A 884 -18.47 32.08 43.32
CA LYS A 884 -18.97 31.88 44.69
C LYS A 884 -19.24 30.41 45.00
N TRP A 885 -19.40 30.13 46.30
CA TRP A 885 -19.69 28.79 46.82
C TRP A 885 -21.17 28.44 46.72
N HIS A 886 -21.50 27.47 45.87
CA HIS A 886 -22.81 26.86 45.73
C HIS A 886 -22.91 25.56 46.54
N ARG A 887 -24.06 25.30 47.14
CA ARG A 887 -24.39 24.05 47.86
C ARG A 887 -25.20 23.14 46.96
N VAL A 888 -24.72 21.93 46.68
CA VAL A 888 -25.41 20.94 45.84
C VAL A 888 -25.85 19.74 46.66
N LYS A 889 -27.07 19.28 46.42
CA LYS A 889 -27.56 17.98 46.87
C LYS A 889 -28.18 17.21 45.70
N ALA A 890 -27.60 16.07 45.36
CA ALA A 890 -28.08 15.18 44.32
C ALA A 890 -28.45 13.83 44.93
N VAL A 891 -29.71 13.41 44.76
CA VAL A 891 -30.27 12.17 45.30
C VAL A 891 -30.82 11.33 44.14
N ARG A 892 -30.59 10.03 44.16
CA ARG A 892 -31.22 9.05 43.26
C ARG A 892 -31.76 7.88 44.08
N ASP A 893 -33.01 7.49 43.83
CA ASP A 893 -33.62 6.24 44.30
C ASP A 893 -34.18 5.49 43.09
N GLY A 894 -33.57 4.36 42.77
CA GLY A 894 -33.86 3.61 41.56
C GLY A 894 -33.67 4.47 40.32
N GLN A 895 -34.77 4.66 39.60
CA GLN A 895 -34.86 5.50 38.41
C GLN A 895 -35.05 6.98 38.72
N SER A 896 -35.53 7.35 39.91
CA SER A 896 -35.96 8.71 40.22
C SER A 896 -34.81 9.50 40.82
N GLY A 897 -34.53 10.68 40.27
CA GLY A 897 -33.48 11.57 40.74
C GLY A 897 -34.04 12.93 41.16
N LYS A 898 -33.31 13.60 42.06
CA LYS A 898 -33.58 14.94 42.57
C LYS A 898 -32.26 15.71 42.68
N LEU A 899 -32.15 16.82 41.98
CA LEU A 899 -31.08 17.82 42.15
C LEU A 899 -31.64 19.01 42.93
N THR A 900 -30.82 19.61 43.78
CA THR A 900 -31.13 20.86 44.48
C THR A 900 -29.82 21.66 44.60
N VAL A 901 -29.85 22.93 44.19
CA VAL A 901 -28.68 23.82 44.20
C VAL A 901 -29.09 25.10 44.90
N ASP A 902 -28.40 25.42 46.00
CA ASP A 902 -28.75 26.48 46.94
C ASP A 902 -30.27 26.56 47.17
N ASP A 903 -30.86 27.72 46.92
CA ASP A 903 -32.27 28.01 47.15
C ASP A 903 -33.06 28.14 45.83
N TYR A 904 -32.49 27.71 44.69
CA TYR A 904 -33.15 27.65 43.36
C TYR A 904 -34.29 26.60 43.26
N GLY A 905 -34.65 25.98 44.38
CA GLY A 905 -35.62 24.89 44.47
C GLY A 905 -35.05 23.56 43.98
N ALA A 906 -35.86 22.51 44.16
CA ALA A 906 -35.49 21.17 43.71
C ALA A 906 -36.04 20.89 42.30
N LYS A 907 -35.21 20.27 41.46
CA LYS A 907 -35.61 19.68 40.18
C LYS A 907 -35.54 18.17 40.27
N THR A 908 -36.43 17.49 39.57
CA THR A 908 -36.50 16.01 39.53
C THR A 908 -36.51 15.53 38.10
N GLY A 909 -36.01 14.31 37.89
CA GLY A 909 -36.06 13.61 36.61
C GLY A 909 -36.06 12.10 36.83
N ARG A 910 -36.25 11.33 35.77
CA ARG A 910 -36.36 9.87 35.88
C ARG A 910 -35.70 9.16 34.70
N SER A 911 -34.91 8.13 35.00
CA SER A 911 -34.33 7.24 33.99
C SER A 911 -35.44 6.45 33.29
N PRO A 912 -35.46 6.38 31.95
CA PRO A 912 -36.34 5.48 31.21
C PRO A 912 -36.05 3.99 31.51
N GLY A 913 -36.94 3.11 31.03
CA GLY A 913 -36.83 1.66 31.15
C GLY A 913 -37.43 1.09 32.44
N LYS A 914 -36.92 -0.08 32.88
CA LYS A 914 -37.36 -0.80 34.10
C LYS A 914 -36.26 -1.01 35.14
N MET A 915 -34.99 -0.81 34.77
CA MET A 915 -33.85 -1.02 35.66
C MET A 915 -33.80 0.08 36.74
N ARG A 916 -33.25 -0.26 37.93
CA ARG A 916 -33.14 0.62 39.11
C ARG A 916 -31.74 0.66 39.72
N GLN A 917 -30.87 -0.27 39.35
CA GLN A 917 -29.56 -0.47 39.96
C GLN A 917 -28.48 0.11 39.07
N LEU A 918 -27.53 0.83 39.67
CA LEU A 918 -26.41 1.47 39.01
C LEU A 918 -25.16 0.58 39.16
N ASN A 919 -24.83 -0.15 38.10
CA ASN A 919 -23.82 -1.20 38.01
C ASN A 919 -22.60 -0.71 37.22
N ILE A 920 -21.82 0.19 37.82
CA ILE A 920 -20.63 0.77 37.19
C ILE A 920 -19.35 0.11 37.70
N ASN A 921 -18.46 -0.27 36.79
CA ASN A 921 -17.10 -0.69 37.11
C ASN A 921 -16.13 0.50 36.97
N GLY A 922 -15.04 0.46 37.74
CA GLY A 922 -14.02 1.53 37.72
C GLY A 922 -14.25 2.67 38.73
N PRO A 923 -13.27 3.59 38.82
CA PRO A 923 -13.14 4.56 39.91
C PRO A 923 -14.15 5.70 39.83
N LEU A 924 -14.30 6.41 40.95
CA LEU A 924 -14.91 7.73 41.01
C LEU A 924 -13.88 8.78 40.62
N TYR A 925 -14.29 9.78 39.85
CA TYR A 925 -13.49 10.96 39.49
C TYR A 925 -14.17 12.25 39.98
N VAL A 926 -13.37 13.21 40.46
CA VAL A 926 -13.83 14.54 40.90
C VAL A 926 -12.99 15.63 40.22
N GLY A 927 -13.69 16.69 39.77
CA GLY A 927 -13.14 17.89 39.13
C GLY A 927 -12.62 17.71 37.70
N GLY A 928 -12.56 16.48 37.18
CA GLY A 928 -12.13 16.15 35.83
C GLY A 928 -11.71 14.69 35.74
N MET A 929 -11.15 14.28 34.59
CA MET A 929 -10.51 12.97 34.39
C MET A 929 -9.60 13.02 33.14
N LYS A 930 -8.95 11.91 32.79
CA LYS A 930 -8.30 11.75 31.46
C LYS A 930 -9.39 11.56 30.39
N GLU A 931 -9.10 11.94 29.14
CA GLU A 931 -9.98 11.72 27.96
C GLU A 931 -11.48 12.09 28.17
N ILE A 932 -11.75 13.25 28.80
CA ILE A 932 -13.10 13.65 29.28
C ILE A 932 -14.19 13.56 28.20
N ALA A 933 -13.93 14.08 27.00
CA ALA A 933 -14.89 14.06 25.90
C ALA A 933 -15.23 12.63 25.43
N LEU A 934 -14.26 11.70 25.46
CA LEU A 934 -14.48 10.30 25.09
C LEU A 934 -15.39 9.59 26.10
N HIS A 935 -15.12 9.76 27.40
CA HIS A 935 -15.89 9.10 28.45
C HIS A 935 -17.28 9.71 28.66
N THR A 936 -17.44 11.01 28.43
CA THR A 936 -18.72 11.73 28.61
C THR A 936 -19.57 11.83 27.33
N ASN A 937 -19.15 11.15 26.25
CA ASN A 937 -19.79 11.24 24.92
C ASN A 937 -20.00 12.71 24.49
N ARG A 938 -18.93 13.51 24.55
CA ARG A 938 -18.88 14.95 24.23
C ARG A 938 -19.86 15.83 25.04
N GLN A 939 -20.35 15.37 26.20
CA GLN A 939 -21.10 16.25 27.11
C GLN A 939 -20.19 17.31 27.76
N TYR A 940 -18.92 16.97 28.04
CA TYR A 940 -17.95 17.90 28.59
C TYR A 940 -16.59 17.74 27.90
N ASN A 941 -15.98 18.85 27.49
CA ASN A 941 -14.64 18.87 26.86
C ASN A 941 -13.51 19.19 27.84
N GLY A 942 -13.85 19.56 29.09
CA GLY A 942 -12.91 19.91 30.15
C GLY A 942 -13.44 19.58 31.54
N GLY A 943 -12.56 19.61 32.54
CA GLY A 943 -12.90 19.51 33.96
C GLY A 943 -13.36 20.86 34.53
N LEU A 944 -13.62 20.87 35.85
CA LEU A 944 -13.91 22.07 36.62
C LEU A 944 -12.72 23.05 36.59
N VAL A 945 -13.01 24.33 36.35
CA VAL A 945 -12.11 25.46 36.65
C VAL A 945 -12.66 26.16 37.89
N GLY A 946 -12.15 25.80 39.06
CA GLY A 946 -12.82 26.09 40.33
C GLY A 946 -12.33 25.23 41.50
N CYS A 947 -13.17 25.03 42.51
CA CYS A 947 -12.85 24.24 43.70
C CYS A 947 -14.04 23.41 44.20
N VAL A 948 -13.77 22.33 44.93
CA VAL A 948 -14.78 21.48 45.59
C VAL A 948 -14.46 21.38 47.09
N SER A 949 -15.47 21.37 47.95
CA SER A 949 -15.32 21.12 49.39
C SER A 949 -16.55 20.41 49.98
N HIS A 950 -16.45 19.94 51.23
CA HIS A 950 -17.57 19.37 51.98
C HIS A 950 -18.30 18.21 51.24
N PHE A 951 -17.56 17.32 50.58
CA PHE A 951 -18.17 16.21 49.82
C PHE A 951 -18.58 15.08 50.78
N THR A 952 -19.87 14.82 50.90
CA THR A 952 -20.46 13.72 51.68
C THR A 952 -21.15 12.73 50.75
N LEU A 953 -20.86 11.44 50.96
CA LEU A 953 -21.46 10.30 50.28
C LEU A 953 -22.47 9.60 51.20
N SER A 954 -23.53 9.05 50.59
CA SER A 954 -24.66 8.45 51.31
C SER A 954 -25.33 9.46 52.26
N THR A 955 -25.06 9.43 53.57
CA THR A 955 -25.68 10.36 54.55
C THR A 955 -24.73 10.84 55.65
N ASP A 956 -23.54 10.27 55.68
CA ASP A 956 -22.78 10.00 56.91
C ASP A 956 -21.27 9.88 56.63
N TYR A 957 -20.88 9.53 55.40
CA TYR A 957 -19.48 9.38 55.01
C TYR A 957 -18.97 10.68 54.40
N HIS A 958 -18.22 11.46 55.17
CA HIS A 958 -17.48 12.61 54.67
C HIS A 958 -16.20 12.12 53.97
N LEU A 959 -16.00 12.53 52.73
CA LEU A 959 -14.85 12.16 51.90
C LEU A 959 -13.76 13.23 52.05
N ALA A 960 -12.59 12.84 52.55
CA ALA A 960 -11.41 13.68 52.63
C ALA A 960 -10.77 13.77 51.23
N LEU A 961 -11.18 14.78 50.45
CA LEU A 961 -10.95 14.86 48.99
C LEU A 961 -9.51 14.56 48.52
N VAL A 962 -8.48 14.89 49.31
CA VAL A 962 -7.08 14.64 48.94
C VAL A 962 -6.45 13.46 49.71
N GLU A 963 -6.95 13.12 50.91
CA GLU A 963 -6.40 12.02 51.72
C GLU A 963 -7.01 10.65 51.35
N ASP A 964 -8.28 10.61 50.92
CA ASP A 964 -8.97 9.40 50.46
C ASP A 964 -8.69 9.09 48.96
N ALA A 965 -7.98 9.97 48.24
CA ALA A 965 -7.72 9.85 46.81
C ALA A 965 -6.56 8.89 46.49
N ALA A 966 -6.70 8.07 45.44
CA ALA A 966 -5.69 7.09 45.03
C ALA A 966 -4.65 7.67 44.06
N ASP A 967 -5.07 8.58 43.17
CA ASP A 967 -4.23 9.36 42.26
C ASP A 967 -4.88 10.73 41.98
N GLY A 968 -4.06 11.70 41.58
CA GLY A 968 -4.51 13.01 41.13
C GLY A 968 -3.48 13.75 40.30
N LYS A 969 -3.95 14.66 39.47
CA LYS A 969 -3.11 15.57 38.66
C LYS A 969 -3.54 17.02 38.83
N ASN A 970 -2.55 17.92 38.92
CA ASN A 970 -2.72 19.38 38.94
C ASN A 970 -3.68 19.86 40.07
N ILE A 971 -3.52 19.33 41.28
CA ILE A 971 -4.37 19.64 42.43
C ILE A 971 -3.64 20.61 43.36
N ASN A 972 -4.18 21.82 43.46
CA ASN A 972 -3.59 22.94 44.20
C ASN A 972 -4.49 23.33 45.39
N THR A 973 -3.96 24.07 46.36
CA THR A 973 -4.77 24.61 47.46
C THR A 973 -5.66 25.75 46.95
N CYS A 974 -6.96 25.63 47.15
CA CYS A 974 -7.93 26.65 46.77
C CYS A 974 -7.85 27.87 47.69
N SER A 975 -7.37 29.00 47.17
CA SER A 975 -7.51 30.30 47.83
C SER A 975 -9.00 30.68 47.96
N ASN A 976 -9.35 31.34 49.08
CA ASN A 976 -10.72 31.72 49.43
C ASN A 976 -11.41 32.59 48.38
#